data_AF-A0A1H1VBP0-F1
#
_entry.id   AF-A0A1H1VBP0-F1
#
_cell.length_a   1.000
_cell.length_b   1.000
_cell.length_c   1.000
_cell.angle_alpha   90.00
_cell.angle_beta   90.00
_cell.angle_gamma   90.00
#
_symmetry.space_group_name_H-M   'P 1'
#
loop_
_entity.id
_entity.type
_entity.pdbx_description
1 polymer ?
#
loop_
_entity_poly.entity_id
_entity_poly.type
_entity_poly.pdbx_seq_one_letter_code
_entity_poly.pdbx_strand_id
1 'polypeptide(L)'
;MKNFKFLIAFAAMIILLFTYCSKDDVNDQNSETNSELVSISFDAVLKDFNTNRSLTKQNQLADIPECLDNIPSKVRVALKDSEGAWVSMANGDAGEFIEIPVIANDEGGWMTKESADLELPPGDYTLEYFAVLDTDNNVLWIAPRENDDYGPANFANFVSDALPITIDLRAGVKKYIDVEVLCYDERMADEYGYLFFDFSQVDAITLCLFGNYCDVTGRHYPARFSVEAWIFSGDLADPKLGEPLTNGILTNETGIYEDTEDAFARPLCIALPNSSDEDTYYIEIKLLGFEGVYTDPEVPVETLMITDTEVLDLYNGESNTYYHFRIGCEGTEECANDMDCDGIADDVDNCPMKANADQTDTDEDGVGDVCDNCVNIANADQVDADQDGIGDACEDLSTDDDGDGVPNDIDECPGTPSGTPVDIKGCESIQVPGRDVVVFNDANMFDDNAMEDPDNIRFVENLVTYTTTGSRNAGDVVWIDRGRSAACYSNGECDEDGWSKMEETITNTGLTVTSVFSNAGSLTNIPADVKVIFLVMPTLQYTVAEINAFKAFAAEGGRIIFVGEHSSFYFFIDVQNQFLLNMGAVLTNTGGLVDCGYTVIPQSSNRVHPIMAGITDLTIACASVIEIGVDDFALFYDTTNTKVLAGVAKIDTTPISELKASSIRFDNPVRNRNSKSTSSGIQP
;
A
#
# COMPACT_ATOMS: atom_id res chain seq x y z
N MET A 1 55.13 9.02 -67.18
CA MET A 1 54.28 8.02 -66.47
C MET A 1 54.73 7.82 -65.01
N LYS A 2 54.87 8.90 -64.23
CA LYS A 2 55.02 8.84 -62.76
C LYS A 2 54.02 9.79 -62.06
N ASN A 3 53.61 10.86 -62.75
CA ASN A 3 52.61 11.80 -62.24
C ASN A 3 51.14 11.36 -62.42
N PHE A 4 50.88 10.28 -63.17
CA PHE A 4 49.51 9.78 -63.38
C PHE A 4 49.05 8.85 -62.25
N LYS A 5 49.97 8.16 -61.57
CA LYS A 5 49.66 7.30 -60.41
C LYS A 5 49.41 8.11 -59.13
N PHE A 6 50.06 9.28 -59.01
CA PHE A 6 49.84 10.19 -57.88
C PHE A 6 48.47 10.88 -57.96
N LEU A 7 48.01 11.20 -59.16
CA LEU A 7 46.69 11.81 -59.39
C LEU A 7 45.53 10.85 -59.10
N ILE A 8 45.70 9.54 -59.35
CA ILE A 8 44.69 8.52 -59.02
C ILE A 8 44.64 8.24 -57.51
N ALA A 9 45.80 8.27 -56.82
CA ALA A 9 45.85 8.12 -55.37
C ALA A 9 45.23 9.32 -54.63
N PHE A 10 45.41 10.54 -55.14
CA PHE A 10 44.81 11.74 -54.57
C PHE A 10 43.29 11.81 -54.84
N ALA A 11 42.84 11.36 -56.02
CA ALA A 11 41.41 11.27 -56.34
C ALA A 11 40.69 10.20 -55.49
N ALA A 12 41.32 9.06 -55.21
CA ALA A 12 40.73 8.03 -54.35
C ALA A 12 40.63 8.46 -52.87
N MET A 13 41.57 9.30 -52.39
CA MET A 13 41.56 9.82 -51.02
C MET A 13 40.51 10.93 -50.83
N ILE A 14 40.22 11.71 -51.87
CA ILE A 14 39.16 12.73 -51.85
C ILE A 14 37.76 12.10 -51.94
N ILE A 15 37.59 11.00 -52.69
CA ILE A 15 36.30 10.28 -52.78
C ILE A 15 35.94 9.58 -51.46
N LEU A 16 36.93 9.16 -50.66
CA LEU A 16 36.73 8.60 -49.32
C LEU A 16 36.40 9.65 -48.24
N LEU A 17 36.61 10.95 -48.53
CA LEU A 17 36.30 12.06 -47.61
C LEU A 17 34.91 12.68 -47.84
N PHE A 18 34.18 12.27 -48.89
CA PHE A 18 32.84 12.80 -49.23
C PHE A 18 31.70 11.76 -49.14
N THR A 19 31.95 10.56 -48.59
CA THR A 19 30.91 9.54 -48.37
C THR A 19 30.50 9.37 -46.91
N TYR A 20 30.74 10.38 -46.07
CA TYR A 20 30.25 10.39 -44.69
C TYR A 20 29.26 11.55 -44.50
N CYS A 21 27.99 11.18 -44.38
CA CYS A 21 26.77 11.95 -44.10
C CYS A 21 26.29 13.03 -45.09
N SER A 22 25.20 12.72 -45.80
CA SER A 22 23.89 13.39 -45.59
C SER A 22 22.84 12.71 -46.49
N LYS A 23 21.81 12.19 -45.86
CA LYS A 23 20.52 11.90 -46.49
C LYS A 23 19.51 12.70 -45.68
N ASP A 24 19.27 13.93 -46.11
CA ASP A 24 18.22 14.77 -45.55
C ASP A 24 16.87 14.30 -46.10
N ASP A 25 15.99 13.92 -45.19
CA ASP A 25 14.56 13.80 -45.42
C ASP A 25 13.92 15.17 -45.65
N VAL A 26 12.87 15.15 -46.46
CA VAL A 26 11.98 16.28 -46.69
C VAL A 26 11.10 16.43 -45.45
N ASN A 27 11.34 17.49 -44.69
CA ASN A 27 10.42 18.27 -43.85
C ASN A 27 9.08 17.59 -43.51
N ASP A 28 8.98 17.01 -42.32
CA ASP A 28 7.72 16.98 -41.57
C ASP A 28 8.00 17.38 -40.12
N GLN A 29 7.19 18.30 -39.61
CA GLN A 29 7.33 18.81 -38.26
C GLN A 29 6.69 17.82 -37.28
N ASN A 30 7.49 17.17 -36.46
CA ASN A 30 7.17 16.95 -35.05
C ASN A 30 8.45 16.61 -34.26
N SER A 31 8.51 17.21 -33.08
CA SER A 31 9.63 17.18 -32.14
C SER A 31 9.81 15.79 -31.52
N GLU A 32 10.87 15.08 -31.88
CA GLU A 32 11.48 14.04 -31.04
C GLU A 32 12.93 14.45 -30.75
N THR A 33 13.19 14.84 -29.51
CA THR A 33 14.54 14.96 -28.97
C THR A 33 15.14 13.57 -28.92
N ASN A 34 16.01 13.26 -29.88
CA ASN A 34 16.88 12.09 -29.82
C ASN A 34 17.93 12.34 -28.72
N SER A 35 17.58 12.08 -27.46
CA SER A 35 18.51 12.15 -26.34
C SER A 35 19.45 10.95 -26.43
N GLU A 36 20.72 11.19 -26.76
CA GLU A 36 21.75 10.14 -26.72
C GLU A 36 21.89 9.63 -25.27
N LEU A 37 21.25 8.51 -24.94
CA LEU A 37 21.39 7.83 -23.65
C LEU A 37 22.78 7.19 -23.53
N VAL A 38 23.29 7.12 -22.30
CA VAL A 38 24.59 6.56 -21.96
C VAL A 38 24.41 5.45 -20.94
N SER A 39 24.94 4.26 -21.24
CA SER A 39 24.86 3.12 -20.33
C SER A 39 25.99 3.13 -19.30
N ILE A 40 25.63 2.98 -18.02
CA ILE A 40 26.55 2.68 -16.92
C ILE A 40 26.58 1.17 -16.64
N SER A 41 27.70 0.68 -16.17
CA SER A 41 27.83 -0.66 -15.59
C SER A 41 28.69 -0.61 -14.33
N PHE A 42 28.40 -1.48 -13.37
CA PHE A 42 29.13 -1.57 -12.09
C PHE A 42 29.90 -2.88 -11.99
N ASP A 43 31.09 -2.84 -11.40
CA ASP A 43 31.88 -4.02 -11.04
C ASP A 43 32.06 -4.08 -9.52
N ALA A 44 31.56 -5.14 -8.89
CA ALA A 44 31.65 -5.34 -7.46
C ALA A 44 33.02 -5.95 -7.10
N VAL A 45 33.85 -5.16 -6.41
CA VAL A 45 35.20 -5.54 -5.99
C VAL A 45 35.21 -5.88 -4.51
N LEU A 46 35.07 -7.16 -4.17
CA LEU A 46 35.10 -7.62 -2.78
C LEU A 46 36.46 -7.34 -2.13
N LYS A 47 36.46 -6.62 -1.01
CA LYS A 47 37.62 -6.35 -0.17
C LYS A 47 37.60 -7.23 1.08
N ASP A 48 38.80 -7.58 1.51
CA ASP A 48 39.03 -8.28 2.76
C ASP A 48 39.37 -7.27 3.86
N PHE A 49 38.72 -7.40 5.02
CA PHE A 49 39.00 -6.67 6.25
C PHE A 49 40.48 -6.76 6.71
N ASN A 50 41.27 -7.70 6.17
CA ASN A 50 42.69 -7.87 6.47
C ASN A 50 43.64 -6.79 5.93
N THR A 51 43.19 -5.92 5.02
CA THR A 51 44.06 -4.93 4.35
C THR A 51 44.53 -3.77 5.26
N ASN A 52 43.77 -3.43 6.32
CA ASN A 52 44.10 -2.34 7.25
C ASN A 52 44.32 -2.80 8.70
N ARG A 53 45.32 -3.67 8.92
CA ARG A 53 45.73 -4.21 10.25
C ARG A 53 46.10 -3.17 11.34
N SER A 54 46.12 -1.88 11.03
CA SER A 54 46.44 -0.84 12.02
C SER A 54 45.24 -0.43 12.89
N LEU A 55 44.01 -0.64 12.40
CA LEU A 55 42.76 -0.33 13.09
C LEU A 55 42.27 -1.45 14.01
N THR A 56 42.71 -2.69 13.78
CA THR A 56 42.38 -3.89 14.60
C THR A 56 42.99 -3.89 16.01
N LYS A 57 43.63 -2.79 16.44
CA LYS A 57 44.28 -2.65 17.76
C LYS A 57 43.40 -1.98 18.82
N GLN A 58 42.25 -1.43 18.46
CA GLN A 58 41.24 -1.01 19.43
C GLN A 58 40.21 -2.13 19.56
N ASN A 59 39.97 -2.58 20.80
CA ASN A 59 39.06 -3.64 21.22
C ASN A 59 37.57 -3.37 20.91
N GLN A 60 37.20 -2.82 19.74
CA GLN A 60 35.82 -2.41 19.43
C GLN A 60 35.10 -3.26 18.38
N LEU A 61 35.80 -4.08 17.58
CA LEU A 61 35.19 -4.96 16.57
C LEU A 61 35.55 -6.42 16.88
N ALA A 62 34.82 -7.04 17.81
CA ALA A 62 35.12 -8.39 18.28
C ALA A 62 34.64 -9.50 17.32
N ASP A 63 33.70 -9.21 16.42
CA ASP A 63 33.13 -10.16 15.47
C ASP A 63 33.07 -9.51 14.08
N ILE A 64 34.11 -9.67 13.27
CA ILE A 64 34.08 -9.28 11.84
C ILE A 64 33.39 -10.41 11.06
N PRO A 65 32.46 -10.11 10.15
CA PRO A 65 31.67 -11.13 9.49
C PRO A 65 32.47 -11.88 8.42
N GLU A 66 32.24 -13.19 8.35
CA GLU A 66 32.76 -14.03 7.27
C GLU A 66 31.80 -13.97 6.08
N CYS A 67 32.35 -13.87 4.86
CA CYS A 67 31.54 -13.89 3.65
C CYS A 67 30.77 -15.21 3.53
N LEU A 68 29.48 -15.09 3.18
CA LEU A 68 28.66 -16.24 2.77
C LEU A 68 29.23 -16.84 1.48
N ASP A 69 29.23 -18.18 1.38
CA ASP A 69 29.68 -18.94 0.19
C ASP A 69 28.64 -18.94 -0.96
N ASN A 70 27.59 -18.13 -0.84
CA ASN A 70 26.51 -18.03 -1.83
C ASN A 70 27.01 -17.35 -3.12
N ILE A 71 26.37 -17.67 -4.24
CA ILE A 71 26.75 -17.14 -5.55
C ILE A 71 26.00 -15.83 -5.81
N PRO A 72 26.70 -14.72 -6.09
CA PRO A 72 26.07 -13.48 -6.54
C PRO A 72 25.16 -13.68 -7.75
N SER A 73 23.94 -13.15 -7.65
CA SER A 73 22.91 -13.20 -8.69
C SER A 73 22.63 -11.84 -9.31
N LYS A 74 22.54 -10.80 -8.48
CA LYS A 74 22.22 -9.42 -8.90
C LYS A 74 22.88 -8.39 -7.99
N VAL A 75 22.98 -7.16 -8.46
CA VAL A 75 23.25 -5.99 -7.63
C VAL A 75 21.97 -5.19 -7.44
N ARG A 76 21.89 -4.47 -6.34
CA ARG A 76 20.87 -3.49 -6.04
C ARG A 76 21.55 -2.13 -5.89
N VAL A 77 21.07 -1.13 -6.62
CA VAL A 77 21.68 0.20 -6.64
C VAL A 77 20.64 1.30 -6.46
N ALA A 78 21.04 2.39 -5.81
CA ALA A 78 20.25 3.63 -5.77
C ALA A 78 21.11 4.81 -6.23
N LEU A 79 20.55 5.62 -7.13
CA LEU A 79 21.23 6.75 -7.76
C LEU A 79 20.42 8.02 -7.54
N LYS A 80 21.08 9.14 -7.28
CA LYS A 80 20.49 10.48 -7.37
C LYS A 80 21.06 11.24 -8.56
N ASP A 81 20.26 12.09 -9.17
CA ASP A 81 20.71 13.03 -10.18
C ASP A 81 21.31 14.30 -9.55
N SER A 82 21.77 15.22 -10.39
CA SER A 82 22.39 16.48 -9.96
C SER A 82 21.45 17.42 -9.16
N GLU A 83 20.14 17.17 -9.22
CA GLU A 83 19.11 17.94 -8.51
C GLU A 83 18.73 17.28 -7.17
N GLY A 84 19.31 16.11 -6.87
CA GLY A 84 19.06 15.33 -5.66
C GLY A 84 17.85 14.41 -5.77
N ALA A 85 17.22 14.31 -6.95
CA ALA A 85 16.09 13.43 -7.20
C ALA A 85 16.56 12.00 -7.45
N TRP A 86 15.80 11.02 -6.97
CA TRP A 86 16.09 9.60 -7.20
C TRP A 86 15.90 9.23 -8.68
N VAL A 87 16.85 8.47 -9.22
CA VAL A 87 16.81 7.99 -10.59
C VAL A 87 16.01 6.69 -10.64
N SER A 88 14.70 6.79 -10.89
CA SER A 88 13.81 5.65 -11.13
C SER A 88 13.05 5.86 -12.43
N MET A 89 13.57 5.34 -13.55
CA MET A 89 12.84 5.32 -14.81
C MET A 89 13.10 4.03 -15.61
N ALA A 90 12.39 2.98 -15.20
CA ALA A 90 12.00 1.88 -16.09
C ALA A 90 10.72 1.16 -15.62
N ASN A 91 10.38 1.20 -14.33
CA ASN A 91 9.20 0.53 -13.76
C ASN A 91 8.31 1.44 -12.89
N GLY A 92 8.04 2.69 -13.32
CA GLY A 92 6.83 3.41 -12.87
C GLY A 92 6.75 3.94 -11.44
N ASP A 93 7.54 3.47 -10.48
CA ASP A 93 7.44 3.90 -9.08
C ASP A 93 8.62 4.78 -8.67
N ALA A 94 8.33 5.94 -8.07
CA ALA A 94 9.33 6.82 -7.49
C ALA A 94 9.93 6.16 -6.23
N GLY A 95 11.25 5.98 -6.17
CA GLY A 95 11.95 5.51 -4.96
C GLY A 95 12.31 4.02 -4.91
N GLU A 96 12.06 3.22 -5.96
CA GLU A 96 12.46 1.81 -5.98
C GLU A 96 13.95 1.62 -6.36
N PHE A 97 14.64 0.62 -5.77
CA PHE A 97 16.02 0.29 -6.13
C PHE A 97 16.12 -0.31 -7.54
N ILE A 98 17.18 0.02 -8.27
CA ILE A 98 17.48 -0.62 -9.55
C ILE A 98 18.21 -1.95 -9.28
N GLU A 99 17.61 -3.06 -9.67
CA GLU A 99 18.20 -4.39 -9.51
C GLU A 99 18.67 -4.99 -10.84
N ILE A 100 19.95 -5.38 -10.91
CA ILE A 100 20.59 -5.75 -12.17
C ILE A 100 21.31 -7.08 -12.02
N PRO A 101 21.01 -8.09 -12.86
CA PRO A 101 21.74 -9.36 -12.81
C PRO A 101 23.24 -9.18 -13.03
N VAL A 102 24.06 -9.93 -12.30
CA VAL A 102 25.52 -9.92 -12.45
C VAL A 102 26.04 -11.13 -13.23
N ILE A 103 27.25 -11.01 -13.75
CA ILE A 103 28.06 -12.08 -14.34
C ILE A 103 29.47 -12.03 -13.76
N ALA A 104 30.08 -13.20 -13.56
CA ALA A 104 31.47 -13.27 -13.13
C ALA A 104 32.40 -12.64 -14.18
N ASN A 105 33.32 -11.78 -13.73
CA ASN A 105 34.34 -11.18 -14.57
C ASN A 105 35.60 -12.08 -14.64
N ASP A 106 36.51 -11.75 -15.56
CA ASP A 106 37.75 -12.52 -15.79
C ASP A 106 38.77 -12.43 -14.64
N GLU A 107 38.55 -11.54 -13.66
CA GLU A 107 39.44 -11.27 -12.52
C GLU A 107 38.89 -11.81 -11.19
N GLY A 108 37.76 -12.52 -11.22
CA GLY A 108 37.13 -13.13 -10.03
C GLY A 108 36.15 -12.21 -9.27
N GLY A 109 35.85 -11.02 -9.80
CA GLY A 109 34.77 -10.14 -9.37
C GLY A 109 33.47 -10.36 -10.15
N TRP A 110 32.48 -9.49 -9.94
CA TRP A 110 31.14 -9.62 -10.49
C TRP A 110 30.67 -8.31 -11.11
N MET A 111 30.41 -8.33 -12.42
CA MET A 111 29.96 -7.14 -13.16
C MET A 111 28.48 -7.22 -13.52
N THR A 112 27.80 -6.07 -13.56
CA THR A 112 26.42 -5.98 -14.01
C THR A 112 26.28 -6.33 -15.50
N LYS A 113 25.21 -7.05 -15.85
CA LYS A 113 24.77 -7.14 -17.25
C LYS A 113 24.30 -5.76 -17.75
N GLU A 114 24.31 -5.58 -19.06
CA GLU A 114 23.69 -4.40 -19.67
C GLU A 114 22.20 -4.39 -19.32
N SER A 115 21.72 -3.30 -18.72
CA SER A 115 20.31 -3.06 -18.40
C SER A 115 19.85 -1.72 -18.99
N ALA A 116 18.61 -1.70 -19.49
CA ALA A 116 17.96 -0.46 -19.93
C ALA A 116 17.79 0.53 -18.77
N ASP A 117 17.64 0.03 -17.54
CA ASP A 117 17.46 0.84 -16.33
C ASP A 117 18.70 1.69 -15.97
N LEU A 118 19.86 1.37 -16.57
CA LEU A 118 21.10 2.15 -16.45
C LEU A 118 21.45 2.93 -17.73
N GLU A 119 20.52 3.03 -18.68
CA GLU A 119 20.66 3.92 -19.84
C GLU A 119 20.18 5.33 -19.48
N LEU A 120 21.07 6.11 -18.88
CA LEU A 120 20.74 7.43 -18.34
C LEU A 120 21.12 8.56 -19.31
N PRO A 121 20.41 9.70 -19.28
CA PRO A 121 20.84 10.91 -19.96
C PRO A 121 22.26 11.33 -19.51
N PRO A 122 23.04 12.03 -20.36
CA PRO A 122 24.29 12.63 -19.93
C PRO A 122 24.05 13.64 -18.79
N GLY A 123 24.78 13.50 -17.69
CA GLY A 123 24.58 14.27 -16.47
C GLY A 123 25.52 13.81 -15.34
N ASP A 124 25.45 14.51 -14.21
CA ASP A 124 26.14 14.12 -12.98
C ASP A 124 25.15 13.32 -12.11
N TYR A 125 25.63 12.18 -11.59
CA TYR A 125 24.86 11.30 -10.72
C TYR A 125 25.66 10.95 -9.48
N THR A 126 25.00 10.59 -8.39
CA THR A 126 25.64 10.02 -7.20
C THR A 126 25.08 8.63 -6.93
N LEU A 127 25.97 7.65 -6.77
CA LEU A 127 25.62 6.33 -6.27
C LEU A 127 25.55 6.42 -4.75
N GLU A 128 24.33 6.26 -4.22
CA GLU A 128 24.01 6.39 -2.80
C GLU A 128 23.92 5.02 -2.10
N TYR A 129 23.64 3.96 -2.87
CA TYR A 129 23.54 2.60 -2.35
C TYR A 129 24.06 1.58 -3.34
N PHE A 130 24.77 0.57 -2.85
CA PHE A 130 25.24 -0.55 -3.65
C PHE A 130 25.36 -1.83 -2.81
N ALA A 131 24.60 -2.85 -3.18
CA ALA A 131 24.65 -4.17 -2.56
C ALA A 131 24.65 -5.30 -3.60
N VAL A 132 25.25 -6.43 -3.26
CA VAL A 132 25.31 -7.65 -4.07
C VAL A 132 24.47 -8.72 -3.40
N LEU A 133 23.52 -9.32 -4.14
CA LEU A 133 22.52 -10.25 -3.62
C LEU A 133 22.60 -11.61 -4.30
N ASP A 134 22.14 -12.66 -3.61
CA ASP A 134 21.90 -13.98 -4.20
C ASP A 134 20.51 -14.12 -4.87
N THR A 135 20.17 -15.34 -5.30
CA THR A 135 18.88 -15.63 -5.98
C THR A 135 17.67 -15.55 -5.06
N ASP A 136 17.86 -15.61 -3.74
CA ASP A 136 16.82 -15.57 -2.73
C ASP A 136 16.68 -14.17 -2.10
N ASN A 137 17.35 -13.16 -2.69
CA ASN A 137 17.40 -11.76 -2.24
C ASN A 137 18.17 -11.52 -0.93
N ASN A 138 19.07 -12.42 -0.53
CA ASN A 138 19.95 -12.15 0.62
C ASN A 138 21.11 -11.25 0.20
N VAL A 139 21.43 -10.24 1.00
CA VAL A 139 22.62 -9.38 0.77
C VAL A 139 23.88 -10.16 1.17
N LEU A 140 24.75 -10.38 0.18
CA LEU A 140 26.03 -11.07 0.37
C LEU A 140 27.12 -10.06 0.74
N TRP A 141 27.22 -8.98 -0.04
CA TRP A 141 28.23 -7.94 0.10
C TRP A 141 27.58 -6.57 -0.03
N ILE A 142 28.14 -5.57 0.66
CA ILE A 142 27.64 -4.20 0.63
C ILE A 142 28.80 -3.20 0.54
N ALA A 143 28.60 -2.10 -0.17
CA ALA A 143 29.54 -0.98 -0.12
C ALA A 143 29.32 -0.19 1.19
N PRO A 144 30.35 0.05 2.01
CA PRO A 144 30.21 0.91 3.18
C PRO A 144 30.06 2.38 2.75
N ARG A 145 29.35 3.15 3.57
CA ARG A 145 29.20 4.60 3.43
C ARG A 145 30.29 5.33 4.23
N GLU A 146 30.53 6.60 3.92
CA GLU A 146 31.28 7.49 4.80
C GLU A 146 30.43 7.91 6.00
N ASN A 147 31.08 8.40 7.07
CA ASN A 147 30.36 8.92 8.23
C ASN A 147 29.53 10.15 7.83
N ASP A 148 28.22 10.03 7.96
CA ASP A 148 27.23 11.08 7.70
C ASP A 148 26.11 11.05 8.77
N ASP A 149 24.96 11.62 8.48
CA ASP A 149 23.82 11.70 9.40
C ASP A 149 23.20 10.31 9.73
N TYR A 150 23.62 9.24 9.03
CA TYR A 150 23.07 7.88 9.14
C TYR A 150 23.88 6.92 10.03
N GLY A 151 24.75 7.44 10.91
CA GLY A 151 25.37 6.66 11.98
C GLY A 151 26.87 6.33 11.77
N PRO A 152 27.44 5.46 12.63
CA PRO A 152 28.88 5.25 12.71
C PRO A 152 29.41 4.32 11.60
N ALA A 153 29.77 4.86 10.45
CA ALA A 153 30.33 4.15 9.29
C ALA A 153 31.81 3.73 9.45
N ASN A 154 32.11 2.99 10.51
CA ASN A 154 33.47 2.55 10.85
C ASN A 154 34.14 1.70 9.77
N PHE A 155 33.35 1.02 8.93
CA PHE A 155 33.85 0.19 7.83
C PHE A 155 34.23 0.96 6.56
N ALA A 156 33.93 2.25 6.45
CA ALA A 156 34.40 3.12 5.37
C ALA A 156 35.92 3.03 5.14
N ASN A 157 36.69 2.93 6.24
CA ASN A 157 38.15 2.89 6.21
C ASN A 157 38.76 1.58 5.69
N PHE A 158 37.95 0.56 5.39
CA PHE A 158 38.40 -0.70 4.80
C PHE A 158 38.32 -0.71 3.27
N VAL A 159 37.65 0.28 2.70
CA VAL A 159 37.65 0.54 1.27
C VAL A 159 38.40 1.85 0.99
N SER A 160 38.74 2.07 -0.28
CA SER A 160 39.44 3.27 -0.74
C SER A 160 38.51 4.32 -1.33
N ASP A 161 37.30 3.91 -1.72
CA ASP A 161 36.24 4.76 -2.29
C ASP A 161 34.90 4.30 -1.70
N ALA A 162 34.52 4.87 -0.56
CA ALA A 162 33.26 4.58 0.11
C ALA A 162 32.11 5.41 -0.50
N LEU A 163 30.87 5.00 -0.26
CA LEU A 163 29.70 5.76 -0.73
C LEU A 163 29.54 7.08 0.05
N PRO A 164 28.99 8.14 -0.57
CA PRO A 164 28.45 8.19 -1.94
C PRO A 164 29.53 8.38 -3.02
N ILE A 165 29.36 7.73 -4.18
CA ILE A 165 30.30 7.82 -5.33
C ILE A 165 29.73 8.73 -6.41
N THR A 166 30.47 9.77 -6.80
CA THR A 166 30.08 10.68 -7.89
C THR A 166 30.40 10.11 -9.27
N ILE A 167 29.43 10.14 -10.18
CA ILE A 167 29.51 9.60 -11.54
C ILE A 167 29.19 10.72 -12.55
N ASP A 168 30.22 11.20 -13.25
CA ASP A 168 30.09 12.10 -14.41
C ASP A 168 29.83 11.27 -15.68
N LEU A 169 28.62 11.38 -16.25
CA LEU A 169 28.22 10.79 -17.53
C LEU A 169 28.30 11.78 -18.67
N ARG A 170 29.14 11.45 -19.66
CA ARG A 170 29.29 12.23 -20.88
C ARG A 170 28.80 11.45 -22.09
N ALA A 171 28.20 12.15 -23.04
CA ALA A 171 27.66 11.57 -24.26
C ALA A 171 28.69 10.68 -24.98
N GLY A 172 28.25 9.48 -25.37
CA GLY A 172 29.00 8.56 -26.25
C GLY A 172 30.08 7.69 -25.59
N VAL A 173 30.10 7.54 -24.25
CA VAL A 173 31.10 6.72 -23.54
C VAL A 173 30.41 5.76 -22.56
N LYS A 174 30.57 4.44 -22.74
CA LYS A 174 30.17 3.45 -21.72
C LYS A 174 31.06 3.59 -20.48
N LYS A 175 30.45 3.83 -19.33
CA LYS A 175 31.15 4.04 -18.05
C LYS A 175 31.09 2.75 -17.22
N TYR A 176 32.26 2.27 -16.81
CA TYR A 176 32.42 1.17 -15.87
C TYR A 176 32.88 1.76 -14.55
N ILE A 177 32.16 1.46 -13.48
CA ILE A 177 32.43 1.95 -12.13
C ILE A 177 32.77 0.75 -11.25
N ASP A 178 34.00 0.72 -10.73
CA ASP A 178 34.41 -0.28 -9.75
C ASP A 178 33.90 0.15 -8.38
N VAL A 179 33.09 -0.68 -7.73
CA VAL A 179 32.52 -0.41 -6.40
C VAL A 179 33.12 -1.39 -5.41
N GLU A 180 33.84 -0.86 -4.42
CA GLU A 180 34.48 -1.69 -3.39
C GLU A 180 33.46 -2.11 -2.33
N VAL A 181 33.28 -3.41 -2.14
CA VAL A 181 32.28 -3.98 -1.22
C VAL A 181 32.93 -4.87 -0.16
N LEU A 182 32.25 -5.04 0.97
CA LEU A 182 32.67 -5.88 2.10
C LEU A 182 31.64 -6.99 2.35
N CYS A 183 32.05 -8.09 2.99
CA CYS A 183 31.14 -9.13 3.44
C CYS A 183 30.06 -8.52 4.33
N TYR A 184 28.78 -8.84 4.11
CA TYR A 184 27.68 -8.24 4.86
C TYR A 184 27.21 -9.15 6.01
N ASP A 185 26.86 -8.52 7.14
CA ASP A 185 26.16 -9.13 8.26
C ASP A 185 25.20 -8.10 8.85
N GLU A 186 23.92 -8.45 8.89
CA GLU A 186 22.82 -7.59 9.31
C GLU A 186 23.02 -7.01 10.72
N ARG A 187 23.69 -7.76 11.61
CA ARG A 187 23.89 -7.35 13.01
C ARG A 187 24.87 -6.20 13.15
N MET A 188 25.54 -5.85 12.06
CA MET A 188 26.58 -4.83 12.00
C MET A 188 26.24 -3.74 10.99
N ALA A 189 24.97 -3.62 10.57
CA ALA A 189 24.52 -2.62 9.60
C ALA A 189 25.06 -1.20 9.90
N ASP A 190 24.98 -0.79 11.17
CA ASP A 190 25.48 0.51 11.65
C ASP A 190 26.96 0.74 11.29
N GLU A 191 27.80 -0.30 11.39
CA GLU A 191 29.23 -0.23 11.12
C GLU A 191 29.53 0.05 9.64
N TYR A 192 28.62 -0.33 8.74
CA TYR A 192 28.69 0.00 7.30
C TYR A 192 28.13 1.40 6.98
N GLY A 193 27.60 2.13 7.97
CA GLY A 193 26.96 3.44 7.79
C GLY A 193 25.48 3.35 7.40
N TYR A 194 24.80 2.26 7.80
CA TYR A 194 23.36 2.08 7.60
C TYR A 194 22.68 1.93 8.95
N LEU A 195 21.75 2.83 9.31
CA LEU A 195 20.88 2.64 10.47
C LEU A 195 20.04 1.37 10.26
N PHE A 196 19.89 0.55 11.29
CA PHE A 196 19.08 -0.67 11.25
C PHE A 196 17.76 -0.52 10.44
N PHE A 197 17.51 -1.57 9.64
CA PHE A 197 16.35 -1.94 8.80
C PHE A 197 16.52 -1.81 7.28
N ASP A 198 15.86 -2.74 6.58
CA ASP A 198 15.48 -2.66 5.16
C ASP A 198 15.16 -1.19 4.87
N PHE A 199 15.77 -0.62 3.82
CA PHE A 199 15.64 0.79 3.51
C PHE A 199 14.17 1.21 3.41
N SER A 200 13.60 1.62 4.52
CA SER A 200 12.40 2.42 4.58
C SER A 200 12.90 3.84 4.43
N GLN A 201 12.62 4.45 3.29
CA GLN A 201 13.02 5.82 2.94
C GLN A 201 12.17 6.85 3.70
N VAL A 202 11.97 6.63 5.00
CA VAL A 202 11.24 7.51 5.89
C VAL A 202 12.23 8.60 6.31
N ASP A 203 11.95 9.85 5.93
CA ASP A 203 12.76 11.01 6.33
C ASP A 203 12.76 11.12 7.87
N ALA A 204 13.74 11.79 8.48
CA ALA A 204 13.77 11.96 9.93
C ALA A 204 13.54 13.43 10.31
N ILE A 205 12.62 13.68 11.23
CA ILE A 205 12.41 15.00 11.84
C ILE A 205 13.03 15.06 13.22
N THR A 206 13.45 16.26 13.64
CA THR A 206 14.13 16.46 14.92
C THR A 206 13.19 17.12 15.90
N LEU A 207 12.96 16.50 17.07
CA LEU A 207 12.28 17.14 18.19
C LEU A 207 13.30 17.50 19.27
N CYS A 208 13.44 18.78 19.58
CA CYS A 208 14.24 19.26 20.71
C CYS A 208 13.36 19.57 21.92
N LEU A 209 13.75 19.13 23.10
CA LEU A 209 13.02 19.31 24.37
C LEU A 209 13.83 20.17 25.33
N PHE A 210 13.19 21.11 26.01
CA PHE A 210 13.75 21.85 27.13
C PHE A 210 12.73 21.93 28.26
N GLY A 211 13.19 21.86 29.50
CA GLY A 211 12.30 21.76 30.65
C GLY A 211 12.64 22.74 31.76
N ASN A 212 11.62 23.17 32.49
CA ASN A 212 11.78 23.78 33.81
C ASN A 212 11.10 22.92 34.88
N TYR A 213 11.68 22.92 36.08
CA TYR A 213 11.10 22.32 37.27
C TYR A 213 10.80 23.42 38.30
N CYS A 214 9.62 23.37 38.90
CA CYS A 214 9.27 24.22 40.02
C CYS A 214 9.19 23.39 41.30
N ASP A 215 9.90 23.83 42.34
CA ASP A 215 9.78 23.20 43.66
C ASP A 215 8.45 23.59 44.35
N VAL A 216 8.13 22.91 45.46
CA VAL A 216 6.92 23.17 46.26
C VAL A 216 6.81 24.60 46.82
N THR A 217 7.85 25.43 46.69
CA THR A 217 7.83 26.85 47.07
C THR A 217 7.54 27.78 45.88
N GLY A 218 7.33 27.21 44.69
CA GLY A 218 7.12 27.93 43.44
C GLY A 218 8.40 28.49 42.84
N ARG A 219 9.59 28.03 43.26
CA ARG A 219 10.86 28.48 42.69
C ARG A 219 11.21 27.67 41.45
N HIS A 220 11.54 28.37 40.38
CA HIS A 220 11.84 27.79 39.06
C HIS A 220 13.33 27.45 38.93
N TYR A 221 13.60 26.28 38.37
CA TYR A 221 14.94 25.80 38.01
C TYR A 221 14.93 25.23 36.59
N PRO A 222 16.05 25.26 35.85
CA PRO A 222 16.21 24.43 34.65
C PRO A 222 16.14 22.94 35.02
N ALA A 223 15.46 22.14 34.21
CA ALA A 223 15.24 20.73 34.49
C ALA A 223 16.40 19.86 33.97
N ARG A 224 16.79 18.88 34.79
CA ARG A 224 17.53 17.69 34.38
C ARG A 224 16.55 16.55 34.15
N PHE A 225 16.55 15.94 32.97
CA PHE A 225 15.56 14.94 32.59
C PHE A 225 16.15 13.90 31.63
N SER A 226 15.48 12.75 31.54
CA SER A 226 15.71 11.76 30.49
C SER A 226 14.48 11.57 29.60
N VAL A 227 14.71 11.11 28.37
CA VAL A 227 13.66 10.93 27.36
C VAL A 227 13.76 9.54 26.75
N GLU A 228 12.60 8.93 26.55
CA GLU A 228 12.38 7.78 25.67
C GLU A 228 11.15 8.08 24.81
N ALA A 229 11.14 7.59 23.56
CA ALA A 229 10.06 7.84 22.60
C ALA A 229 9.66 6.55 21.88
N TRP A 230 8.40 6.46 21.49
CA TRP A 230 7.81 5.36 20.73
C TRP A 230 6.87 5.91 19.66
N ILE A 231 6.59 5.11 18.63
CA ILE A 231 5.39 5.34 17.82
C ILE A 231 4.18 5.07 18.71
N PHE A 232 3.16 5.92 18.62
CA PHE A 232 1.93 5.73 19.37
C PHE A 232 1.17 4.51 18.84
N SER A 233 0.68 3.65 19.73
CA SER A 233 -0.02 2.41 19.36
C SER A 233 -1.46 2.60 18.89
N GLY A 234 -2.03 3.80 19.05
CA GLY A 234 -3.46 4.05 18.91
C GLY A 234 -4.28 3.70 20.16
N ASP A 235 -3.66 3.18 21.23
CA ASP A 235 -4.32 2.83 22.49
C ASP A 235 -3.68 3.55 23.68
N LEU A 236 -4.40 4.47 24.32
CA LEU A 236 -3.92 5.18 25.51
C LEU A 236 -3.67 4.26 26.72
N ALA A 237 -4.28 3.07 26.76
CA ALA A 237 -4.02 2.08 27.80
C ALA A 237 -2.71 1.31 27.58
N ASP A 238 -2.21 1.26 26.34
CA ASP A 238 -0.94 0.63 25.97
C ASP A 238 -0.22 1.46 24.88
N PRO A 239 0.23 2.69 25.20
CA PRO A 239 0.57 3.71 24.20
C PRO A 239 1.85 3.47 23.41
N LYS A 240 2.60 2.40 23.72
CA LYS A 240 3.94 2.15 23.18
C LYS A 240 3.89 1.10 22.08
N LEU A 241 4.01 1.53 20.82
CA LEU A 241 4.12 0.61 19.70
C LEU A 241 5.58 0.24 19.45
N GLY A 242 5.88 -1.06 19.43
CA GLY A 242 7.19 -1.57 19.07
C GLY A 242 8.31 -1.27 20.08
N GLU A 243 9.54 -1.26 19.59
CA GLU A 243 10.73 -0.92 20.38
C GLU A 243 10.92 0.60 20.49
N PRO A 244 11.60 1.12 21.53
CA PRO A 244 11.85 2.56 21.66
C PRO A 244 12.60 3.13 20.44
N LEU A 245 12.16 4.28 19.96
CA LEU A 245 12.81 5.05 18.88
C LEU A 245 14.18 5.61 19.31
N THR A 246 14.38 5.81 20.60
CA THR A 246 15.66 6.24 21.17
C THR A 246 16.57 5.04 21.44
N ASN A 247 17.85 5.12 21.08
CA ASN A 247 18.85 4.09 21.41
C ASN A 247 19.22 4.13 22.92
N GLY A 248 18.31 3.61 23.74
CA GLY A 248 18.35 3.69 25.20
C GLY A 248 17.93 5.05 25.76
N ILE A 249 18.05 5.18 27.08
CA ILE A 249 17.64 6.37 27.83
C ILE A 249 18.58 7.55 27.54
N LEU A 250 18.09 8.56 26.83
CA LEU A 250 18.83 9.80 26.58
C LEU A 250 18.66 10.77 27.75
N THR A 251 19.70 11.53 28.11
CA THR A 251 19.67 12.48 29.23
C THR A 251 20.28 13.82 28.81
N ASN A 252 19.65 14.92 29.21
CA ASN A 252 20.14 16.25 28.86
C ASN A 252 21.40 16.66 29.64
N GLU A 253 22.25 17.52 29.04
CA GLU A 253 23.43 18.08 29.71
C GLU A 253 23.03 19.20 30.69
N THR A 254 23.53 19.13 31.92
CA THR A 254 23.30 20.15 32.95
C THR A 254 24.58 20.53 33.70
N GLY A 255 24.59 21.70 34.35
CA GLY A 255 25.72 22.16 35.16
C GLY A 255 25.47 23.46 35.92
N ILE A 256 26.50 23.95 36.63
CA ILE A 256 26.49 25.20 37.39
C ILE A 256 27.66 26.06 36.90
N TYR A 257 27.40 27.33 36.59
CA TYR A 257 28.44 28.26 36.18
C TYR A 257 29.37 28.63 37.35
N GLU A 258 30.69 28.55 37.13
CA GLU A 258 31.70 28.78 38.19
C GLU A 258 31.74 30.23 38.72
N ASP A 259 31.26 31.20 37.93
CA ASP A 259 31.35 32.63 38.21
C ASP A 259 30.06 33.25 38.80
N THR A 260 28.90 32.72 38.42
CA THR A 260 27.58 33.22 38.84
C THR A 260 26.87 32.30 39.83
N GLU A 261 27.32 31.04 39.96
CA GLU A 261 26.64 29.97 40.71
C GLU A 261 25.23 29.64 40.17
N ASP A 262 24.87 30.12 38.98
CA ASP A 262 23.58 29.84 38.35
C ASP A 262 23.58 28.46 37.67
N ALA A 263 22.47 27.73 37.83
CA ALA A 263 22.26 26.44 37.18
C ALA A 263 21.88 26.60 35.70
N PHE A 264 22.31 25.68 34.84
CA PHE A 264 21.91 25.60 33.43
C PHE A 264 21.55 24.17 33.02
N ALA A 265 20.72 24.08 31.98
CA ALA A 265 20.42 22.86 31.25
C ALA A 265 20.47 23.15 29.74
N ARG A 266 20.87 22.17 28.94
CA ARG A 266 20.78 22.24 27.47
C ARG A 266 19.52 21.52 26.98
N PRO A 267 18.94 21.95 25.84
CA PRO A 267 17.92 21.18 25.16
C PRO A 267 18.46 19.79 24.77
N LEU A 268 17.59 18.77 24.83
CA LEU A 268 17.89 17.42 24.37
C LEU A 268 17.06 17.15 23.12
N CYS A 269 17.71 16.78 22.02
CA CYS A 269 17.04 16.52 20.76
C CYS A 269 17.04 15.02 20.44
N ILE A 270 15.92 14.54 19.91
CA ILE A 270 15.71 13.17 19.45
C ILE A 270 15.29 13.19 17.98
N ALA A 271 15.65 12.14 17.24
CA ALA A 271 15.22 11.94 15.86
C ALA A 271 13.96 11.07 15.84
N LEU A 272 12.97 11.46 15.05
CA LEU A 272 11.68 10.79 14.90
C LEU A 272 11.45 10.49 13.40
N PRO A 273 10.85 9.32 13.05
CA PRO A 273 10.63 8.90 11.67
C PRO A 273 9.44 9.60 11.00
N ASN A 274 9.69 10.51 10.07
CA ASN A 274 8.68 11.23 9.29
C ASN A 274 8.31 10.47 8.01
N SER A 275 7.25 9.66 8.08
CA SER A 275 6.76 8.90 6.94
C SER A 275 5.93 9.77 5.98
N SER A 276 5.38 9.17 4.92
CA SER A 276 4.44 9.88 4.05
C SER A 276 3.08 10.09 4.71
N ASP A 277 2.76 9.27 5.70
CA ASP A 277 1.53 9.32 6.50
C ASP A 277 1.81 10.14 7.77
N GLU A 278 0.80 10.72 8.40
CA GLU A 278 1.01 11.47 9.64
C GLU A 278 1.30 10.52 10.82
N ASP A 279 2.54 10.51 11.31
CA ASP A 279 2.90 9.72 12.48
C ASP A 279 2.63 10.48 13.78
N THR A 280 2.12 9.74 14.79
CA THR A 280 1.98 10.23 16.17
C THR A 280 2.99 9.54 17.08
N TYR A 281 3.69 10.34 17.90
CA TYR A 281 4.70 9.84 18.84
C TYR A 281 4.24 9.93 20.27
N TYR A 282 4.54 8.89 21.04
CA TYR A 282 4.39 8.89 22.48
C TYR A 282 5.76 9.03 23.16
N ILE A 283 5.94 10.10 23.94
CA ILE A 283 7.23 10.49 24.52
C ILE A 283 7.11 10.54 26.05
N GLU A 284 7.98 9.81 26.74
CA GLU A 284 8.09 9.85 28.19
C GLU A 284 9.29 10.70 28.61
N ILE A 285 9.01 11.76 29.36
CA ILE A 285 9.99 12.69 29.89
C ILE A 285 10.11 12.46 31.38
N LYS A 286 11.23 11.89 31.82
CA LYS A 286 11.46 11.56 33.22
C LYS A 286 12.34 12.60 33.91
N LEU A 287 11.83 13.23 34.97
CA LEU A 287 12.60 14.22 35.74
C LEU A 287 13.63 13.51 36.65
N LEU A 288 14.87 14.01 36.62
CA LEU A 288 16.01 13.46 37.38
C LEU A 288 16.48 14.48 38.43
N GLY A 289 17.03 14.00 39.55
CA GLY A 289 17.66 14.88 40.54
C GLY A 289 18.84 15.67 39.95
N PHE A 290 18.94 16.95 40.30
CA PHE A 290 19.99 17.85 39.83
C PHE A 290 20.88 18.24 41.01
N GLU A 291 22.03 17.56 41.13
CA GLU A 291 23.00 17.77 42.21
C GLU A 291 23.36 19.26 42.37
N GLY A 292 23.22 19.78 43.59
CA GLY A 292 23.46 21.19 43.90
C GLY A 292 22.30 22.14 43.60
N VAL A 293 21.23 21.68 42.97
CA VAL A 293 20.05 22.51 42.60
C VAL A 293 18.78 22.01 43.30
N TYR A 294 18.37 20.77 43.04
CA TYR A 294 17.22 20.12 43.70
C TYR A 294 17.44 18.60 43.79
N THR A 295 16.93 17.97 44.86
CA THR A 295 17.03 16.52 45.08
C THR A 295 15.91 15.76 44.36
N ASP A 296 16.14 14.47 44.05
CA ASP A 296 15.23 13.59 43.28
C ASP A 296 13.73 13.90 43.53
N PRO A 297 13.02 14.42 42.51
CA PRO A 297 11.62 14.86 42.66
C PRO A 297 10.65 13.68 42.73
N GLU A 298 9.55 13.84 43.48
CA GLU A 298 8.57 12.78 43.78
C GLU A 298 7.60 12.46 42.63
N VAL A 299 7.49 13.32 41.61
CA VAL A 299 6.67 13.11 40.41
C VAL A 299 7.60 12.96 39.21
N PRO A 300 7.83 11.74 38.70
CA PRO A 300 9.01 11.53 37.88
C PRO A 300 8.72 11.51 36.38
N VAL A 301 7.49 11.54 35.87
CA VAL A 301 7.23 11.36 34.43
C VAL A 301 6.15 12.30 33.92
N GLU A 302 6.48 13.04 32.87
CA GLU A 302 5.57 13.80 32.00
C GLU A 302 5.43 13.04 30.68
N THR A 303 4.24 12.99 30.11
CA THR A 303 4.00 12.33 28.82
C THR A 303 3.63 13.37 27.77
N LEU A 304 4.20 13.25 26.58
CA LEU A 304 3.90 14.10 25.44
C LEU A 304 3.45 13.21 24.28
N MET A 305 2.28 13.52 23.71
CA MET A 305 1.88 13.02 22.39
C MET A 305 2.06 14.17 21.41
N ILE A 306 2.70 13.90 20.27
CA ILE A 306 2.98 14.92 19.26
C ILE A 306 3.02 14.28 17.87
N THR A 307 2.49 14.97 16.85
CA THR A 307 2.51 14.49 15.46
C THR A 307 3.70 15.03 14.66
N ASP A 308 3.97 14.44 13.50
CA ASP A 308 4.96 14.95 12.53
C ASP A 308 4.72 16.42 12.17
N THR A 309 3.46 16.76 11.88
CA THR A 309 3.03 18.13 11.55
C THR A 309 3.36 19.08 12.68
N GLU A 310 3.02 18.71 13.91
CA GLU A 310 3.28 19.53 15.10
C GLU A 310 4.78 19.70 15.36
N VAL A 311 5.58 18.65 15.18
CA VAL A 311 7.05 18.72 15.28
C VAL A 311 7.62 19.67 14.23
N LEU A 312 7.15 19.61 12.98
CA LEU A 312 7.60 20.48 11.90
C LEU A 312 7.18 21.94 12.12
N ASP A 313 5.98 22.17 12.65
CA ASP A 313 5.45 23.51 12.94
C ASP A 313 6.24 24.25 14.04
N LEU A 314 6.84 23.53 14.99
CA LEU A 314 7.78 24.12 15.97
C LEU A 314 8.95 24.86 15.30
N TYR A 315 9.30 24.52 14.07
CA TYR A 315 10.41 25.12 13.33
C TYR A 315 9.99 26.19 12.30
N ASN A 316 8.69 26.36 12.04
CA ASN A 316 8.18 27.20 10.94
C ASN A 316 7.70 28.62 11.34
N GLY A 317 7.68 28.98 12.64
CA GLY A 317 7.19 30.29 13.06
C GLY A 317 7.76 30.78 14.38
N GLU A 318 8.61 31.81 14.31
CA GLU A 318 9.02 32.72 15.40
C GLU A 318 9.02 32.18 16.86
N SER A 319 10.21 31.84 17.37
CA SER A 319 10.56 31.75 18.81
C SER A 319 10.16 30.48 19.59
N ASN A 320 10.83 29.36 19.33
CA ASN A 320 11.73 28.63 20.25
C ASN A 320 12.12 27.31 19.57
N THR A 321 13.42 27.04 19.39
CA THR A 321 13.92 25.88 18.64
C THR A 321 13.74 24.53 19.36
N TYR A 322 12.80 24.45 20.30
CA TYR A 322 12.53 23.32 21.18
C TYR A 322 11.14 23.42 21.80
N TYR A 323 10.52 22.27 22.05
CA TYR A 323 9.32 22.12 22.88
C TYR A 323 9.67 22.40 24.35
N HIS A 324 8.98 23.38 24.96
CA HIS A 324 9.25 23.82 26.33
C HIS A 324 8.23 23.25 27.32
N PHE A 325 8.63 22.28 28.14
CA PHE A 325 7.77 21.69 29.17
C PHE A 325 8.06 22.26 30.58
N ARG A 326 7.09 22.16 31.48
CA ARG A 326 7.19 22.67 32.86
C ARG A 326 6.59 21.67 33.85
N ILE A 327 7.41 21.12 34.73
CA ILE A 327 6.97 20.12 35.73
C ILE A 327 6.89 20.77 37.11
N GLY A 328 5.77 20.58 37.80
CA GLY A 328 5.55 21.09 39.16
C GLY A 328 5.25 22.59 39.25
N CYS A 329 4.97 23.24 38.12
CA CYS A 329 4.76 24.69 38.02
C CYS A 329 3.27 25.12 38.04
N GLU A 330 2.35 24.19 38.34
CA GLU A 330 0.91 24.45 38.39
C GLU A 330 0.49 25.03 39.76
N GLY A 331 0.05 26.30 39.74
CA GLY A 331 -0.87 26.87 40.72
C GLY A 331 -0.31 27.29 42.08
N THR A 332 -0.06 28.59 42.23
CA THR A 332 -0.42 29.27 43.49
C THR A 332 -1.93 29.15 43.71
N GLU A 333 -2.34 28.25 44.60
CA GLU A 333 -3.60 28.19 45.38
C GLU A 333 -5.01 28.37 44.74
N GLU A 334 -5.21 28.47 43.41
CA GLU A 334 -6.60 28.65 42.85
C GLU A 334 -7.16 27.59 41.87
N CYS A 335 -6.41 26.62 41.33
CA CYS A 335 -6.96 25.54 40.45
C CYS A 335 -6.94 24.15 41.11
N ALA A 336 -7.49 24.03 42.32
CA ALA A 336 -7.61 22.71 42.93
C ALA A 336 -8.89 22.02 42.44
N ASN A 337 -8.74 20.93 41.66
CA ASN A 337 -9.81 20.16 41.00
C ASN A 337 -10.50 20.88 39.81
N ASP A 338 -9.71 21.67 39.07
CA ASP A 338 -10.08 22.38 37.85
C ASP A 338 -8.83 22.27 36.94
N MET A 339 -8.84 21.30 36.04
CA MET A 339 -7.68 20.83 35.27
C MET A 339 -7.27 21.81 34.16
N ASP A 340 -8.18 22.62 33.65
CA ASP A 340 -7.91 23.61 32.60
C ASP A 340 -7.95 25.07 33.09
N CYS A 341 -8.25 25.28 34.37
CA CYS A 341 -8.28 26.56 35.08
C CYS A 341 -9.29 27.56 34.51
N ASP A 342 -10.42 27.11 33.98
CA ASP A 342 -11.45 28.00 33.43
C ASP A 342 -12.43 28.56 34.48
N GLY A 343 -12.37 28.04 35.71
CA GLY A 343 -13.22 28.43 36.82
C GLY A 343 -14.39 27.49 37.09
N ILE A 344 -14.50 26.37 36.38
CA ILE A 344 -15.42 25.26 36.59
C ILE A 344 -14.64 24.05 37.13
N ALA A 345 -15.21 23.30 38.06
CA ALA A 345 -14.51 22.15 38.64
C ALA A 345 -14.73 20.90 37.78
N ASP A 346 -13.72 20.02 37.68
CA ASP A 346 -13.71 18.84 36.80
C ASP A 346 -14.95 17.93 36.96
N ASP A 347 -15.59 17.91 38.14
CA ASP A 347 -16.74 17.06 38.42
C ASP A 347 -18.08 17.60 37.86
N VAL A 348 -18.07 18.85 37.39
CA VAL A 348 -19.23 19.54 36.80
C VAL A 348 -18.89 20.24 35.48
N ASP A 349 -17.66 20.07 34.99
CA ASP A 349 -17.17 20.63 33.74
C ASP A 349 -17.49 19.72 32.56
N ASN A 350 -18.10 20.27 31.51
CA ASN A 350 -18.38 19.54 30.27
C ASN A 350 -17.17 19.49 29.31
N CYS A 351 -16.06 20.17 29.62
CA CYS A 351 -14.76 20.03 28.95
C CYS A 351 -13.57 20.12 29.94
N PRO A 352 -13.33 19.14 30.83
CA PRO A 352 -12.32 19.22 31.91
C PRO A 352 -10.86 19.50 31.49
N MET A 353 -10.56 19.48 30.19
CA MET A 353 -9.21 19.67 29.64
C MET A 353 -9.12 20.88 28.71
N LYS A 354 -10.24 21.57 28.43
CA LYS A 354 -10.32 22.67 27.46
C LYS A 354 -11.22 23.79 27.99
N ALA A 355 -10.57 24.86 28.42
CA ALA A 355 -11.24 25.97 29.10
C ALA A 355 -12.46 26.52 28.35
N ASN A 356 -13.63 26.40 28.96
CA ASN A 356 -14.93 26.88 28.48
C ASN A 356 -15.84 27.33 29.64
N ALA A 357 -15.46 28.43 30.28
CA ALA A 357 -16.16 28.94 31.47
C ALA A 357 -17.67 29.25 31.27
N ASP A 358 -18.16 29.29 30.03
CA ASP A 358 -19.57 29.45 29.68
C ASP A 358 -20.36 28.13 29.57
N GLN A 359 -19.67 26.98 29.54
CA GLN A 359 -20.21 25.62 29.56
C GLN A 359 -21.27 25.42 28.46
N THR A 360 -20.98 25.93 27.27
CA THR A 360 -21.85 25.75 26.10
C THR A 360 -21.82 24.29 25.66
N ASP A 361 -23.00 23.71 25.46
CA ASP A 361 -23.28 22.34 25.00
C ASP A 361 -24.55 22.44 24.14
N THR A 362 -24.36 22.43 22.82
CA THR A 362 -25.40 22.76 21.84
C THR A 362 -26.39 21.63 21.60
N ASP A 363 -25.97 20.36 21.73
CA ASP A 363 -26.79 19.19 21.45
C ASP A 363 -27.24 18.40 22.69
N GLU A 364 -26.85 18.88 23.88
CA GLU A 364 -27.24 18.40 25.21
C GLU A 364 -26.77 16.97 25.52
N ASP A 365 -25.60 16.56 25.03
CA ASP A 365 -25.05 15.23 25.24
C ASP A 365 -24.13 15.11 26.48
N GLY A 366 -23.71 16.24 27.04
CA GLY A 366 -22.85 16.35 28.22
C GLY A 366 -21.37 16.63 27.91
N VAL A 367 -20.99 16.79 26.65
CA VAL A 367 -19.68 17.26 26.18
C VAL A 367 -19.84 18.70 25.70
N GLY A 368 -18.90 19.58 26.04
CA GLY A 368 -19.00 20.99 25.65
C GLY A 368 -18.53 21.26 24.22
N ASP A 369 -19.12 22.27 23.56
CA ASP A 369 -18.86 22.62 22.15
C ASP A 369 -17.36 22.77 21.80
N VAL A 370 -16.50 23.11 22.77
CA VAL A 370 -15.04 23.30 22.54
C VAL A 370 -14.25 21.99 22.50
N CYS A 371 -14.81 20.92 23.06
CA CYS A 371 -14.23 19.59 23.12
C CYS A 371 -15.10 18.51 22.46
N ASP A 372 -16.22 18.91 21.86
CA ASP A 372 -17.15 18.05 21.14
C ASP A 372 -16.79 17.93 19.64
N ASN A 373 -16.54 16.71 19.18
CA ASN A 373 -16.28 16.39 17.77
C ASN A 373 -17.56 16.35 16.91
N CYS A 374 -18.74 16.51 17.51
CA CYS A 374 -20.04 16.56 16.84
C CYS A 374 -21.01 17.58 17.43
N VAL A 375 -20.62 18.86 17.50
CA VAL A 375 -21.34 20.04 18.07
C VAL A 375 -22.89 20.12 17.88
N ASN A 376 -23.46 19.44 16.89
CA ASN A 376 -24.91 19.46 16.63
C ASN A 376 -25.60 18.08 16.72
N ILE A 377 -24.86 17.00 17.03
CA ILE A 377 -25.34 15.62 17.02
C ILE A 377 -24.76 14.86 18.23
N ALA A 378 -25.63 14.63 19.22
CA ALA A 378 -25.26 14.02 20.49
C ALA A 378 -24.50 12.69 20.34
N ASN A 379 -23.28 12.66 20.86
CA ASN A 379 -22.36 11.53 20.87
C ASN A 379 -21.40 11.59 22.08
N ALA A 380 -21.95 11.43 23.29
CA ALA A 380 -21.20 11.57 24.54
C ALA A 380 -19.98 10.62 24.71
N ASP A 381 -19.84 9.60 23.85
CA ASP A 381 -18.67 8.71 23.79
C ASP A 381 -17.54 9.23 22.89
N GLN A 382 -17.79 10.29 22.11
CA GLN A 382 -16.83 11.03 21.28
C GLN A 382 -16.00 10.09 20.41
N VAL A 383 -16.67 9.07 19.85
CA VAL A 383 -16.04 8.12 18.92
C VAL A 383 -15.72 8.87 17.63
N ASP A 384 -14.47 8.69 17.20
CA ASP A 384 -13.86 9.25 16.00
C ASP A 384 -12.85 8.20 15.54
N ALA A 385 -13.31 7.31 14.67
CA ALA A 385 -12.60 6.09 14.30
C ALA A 385 -11.38 6.37 13.40
N ASP A 386 -11.46 7.42 12.58
CA ASP A 386 -10.43 7.87 11.66
C ASP A 386 -9.63 9.07 12.17
N GLN A 387 -10.05 9.68 13.29
CA GLN A 387 -9.34 10.72 14.06
C GLN A 387 -9.16 12.03 13.30
N ASP A 388 -10.08 12.36 12.40
CA ASP A 388 -10.02 13.59 11.60
C ASP A 388 -10.54 14.84 12.37
N GLY A 389 -11.09 14.62 13.59
CA GLY A 389 -11.66 15.64 14.45
C GLY A 389 -13.16 15.87 14.26
N ILE A 390 -13.81 15.07 13.39
CA ILE A 390 -15.25 14.96 13.19
C ILE A 390 -15.67 13.59 13.71
N GLY A 391 -16.60 13.53 14.68
CA GLY A 391 -16.99 12.22 15.22
C GLY A 391 -17.83 11.38 14.26
N ASP A 392 -17.72 10.05 14.34
CA ASP A 392 -18.48 9.08 13.54
C ASP A 392 -19.99 9.35 13.51
N ALA A 393 -20.52 9.97 14.57
CA ALA A 393 -21.94 10.28 14.71
C ALA A 393 -22.42 11.41 13.80
N CYS A 394 -21.53 12.35 13.46
CA CYS A 394 -21.80 13.50 12.61
C CYS A 394 -20.98 13.53 11.32
N GLU A 395 -20.09 12.56 11.16
CA GLU A 395 -19.38 12.28 9.93
C GLU A 395 -20.38 11.93 8.82
N ASP A 396 -20.37 12.71 7.74
CA ASP A 396 -21.20 12.46 6.57
C ASP A 396 -20.42 11.59 5.57
N LEU A 397 -20.42 10.28 5.84
CA LEU A 397 -19.92 9.18 4.98
C LEU A 397 -20.58 9.13 3.57
N SER A 398 -21.39 10.13 3.23
CA SER A 398 -22.05 10.26 1.93
C SER A 398 -21.65 11.51 1.15
N THR A 399 -20.72 12.32 1.69
CA THR A 399 -20.19 13.46 0.95
C THR A 399 -19.20 12.96 -0.09
N ASP A 400 -19.54 13.19 -1.36
CA ASP A 400 -18.74 12.88 -2.54
C ASP A 400 -18.56 14.22 -3.29
N ASP A 401 -17.43 14.89 -3.05
CA ASP A 401 -17.18 16.27 -3.45
C ASP A 401 -17.03 16.40 -4.98
N ASP A 402 -16.52 15.36 -5.64
CA ASP A 402 -16.29 15.36 -7.09
C ASP A 402 -17.36 14.63 -7.91
N GLY A 403 -18.24 13.88 -7.23
CA GLY A 403 -19.40 13.21 -7.77
C GLY A 403 -19.04 11.97 -8.61
N ASP A 404 -17.91 11.33 -8.35
CA ASP A 404 -17.47 10.12 -9.07
C ASP A 404 -18.14 8.81 -8.55
N GLY A 405 -18.83 8.91 -7.42
CA GLY A 405 -19.56 7.83 -6.75
C GLY A 405 -18.80 7.19 -5.59
N VAL A 406 -17.62 7.68 -5.22
CA VAL A 406 -16.82 7.27 -4.07
C VAL A 406 -16.85 8.38 -3.01
N PRO A 407 -17.35 8.12 -1.80
CA PRO A 407 -17.35 9.10 -0.70
C PRO A 407 -15.94 9.58 -0.32
N ASN A 408 -15.84 10.84 0.11
CA ASN A 408 -14.58 11.55 0.40
C ASN A 408 -13.68 10.81 1.41
N ASP A 409 -14.25 10.12 2.39
CA ASP A 409 -13.55 9.34 3.43
C ASP A 409 -12.78 8.14 2.86
N ILE A 410 -13.21 7.64 1.70
CA ILE A 410 -12.55 6.54 0.99
C ILE A 410 -12.02 6.93 -0.40
N ASP A 411 -12.14 8.19 -0.79
CA ASP A 411 -11.63 8.74 -2.06
C ASP A 411 -10.17 9.19 -1.91
N GLU A 412 -9.23 8.45 -2.50
CA GLU A 412 -7.81 8.79 -2.56
C GLU A 412 -7.47 9.63 -3.80
N CYS A 413 -8.43 9.88 -4.68
CA CYS A 413 -8.27 10.59 -5.94
C CYS A 413 -9.26 11.77 -6.11
N PRO A 414 -9.20 12.76 -5.20
CA PRO A 414 -10.15 13.87 -5.19
C PRO A 414 -10.07 14.70 -6.48
N GLY A 415 -11.22 14.89 -7.12
CA GLY A 415 -11.38 15.65 -8.35
C GLY A 415 -11.46 14.80 -9.62
N THR A 416 -11.71 13.49 -9.48
CA THR A 416 -12.07 12.64 -10.59
C THR A 416 -13.37 13.16 -11.23
N PRO A 417 -13.41 13.39 -12.56
CA PRO A 417 -14.60 13.97 -13.16
C PRO A 417 -15.82 13.05 -12.97
N SER A 418 -16.89 13.58 -12.38
CA SER A 418 -18.17 12.86 -12.24
C SER A 418 -18.58 12.08 -13.51
N GLY A 419 -18.90 10.80 -13.32
CA GLY A 419 -19.24 9.87 -14.40
C GLY A 419 -18.05 9.17 -15.05
N THR A 420 -16.82 9.43 -14.57
CA THR A 420 -15.64 8.61 -14.88
C THR A 420 -15.73 7.28 -14.14
N PRO A 421 -15.46 6.13 -14.78
CA PRO A 421 -15.33 4.87 -14.06
C PRO A 421 -14.12 4.91 -13.13
N VAL A 422 -14.35 4.69 -11.85
CA VAL A 422 -13.32 4.72 -10.81
C VAL A 422 -13.22 3.39 -10.08
N ASP A 423 -12.07 3.13 -9.49
CA ASP A 423 -11.92 2.03 -8.52
C ASP A 423 -12.52 2.38 -7.17
N ILE A 424 -12.26 1.57 -6.14
CA ILE A 424 -12.84 1.77 -4.80
C ILE A 424 -12.27 2.99 -4.08
N LYS A 425 -11.21 3.59 -4.63
CA LYS A 425 -10.48 4.73 -4.08
C LYS A 425 -10.77 6.02 -4.85
N GLY A 426 -11.80 6.05 -5.70
CA GLY A 426 -12.14 7.22 -6.52
C GLY A 426 -11.16 7.48 -7.66
N CYS A 427 -10.21 6.58 -7.92
CA CYS A 427 -9.19 6.79 -8.93
C CYS A 427 -9.66 6.38 -10.33
N GLU A 428 -9.44 7.23 -11.34
CA GLU A 428 -9.74 6.91 -12.74
C GLU A 428 -9.09 5.58 -13.12
N SER A 429 -9.94 4.59 -13.40
CA SER A 429 -9.48 3.26 -13.71
C SER A 429 -9.90 2.86 -15.11
N ILE A 430 -8.91 2.44 -15.91
CA ILE A 430 -9.16 1.93 -17.26
C ILE A 430 -9.87 0.59 -17.12
N GLN A 431 -11.19 0.64 -17.14
CA GLN A 431 -12.01 -0.54 -17.34
C GLN A 431 -11.59 -1.19 -18.66
N VAL A 432 -11.10 -2.43 -18.59
CA VAL A 432 -10.87 -3.27 -19.76
C VAL A 432 -11.95 -4.35 -19.77
N PRO A 433 -13.15 -4.07 -20.31
CA PRO A 433 -14.21 -5.06 -20.37
C PRO A 433 -13.71 -6.37 -20.99
N GLY A 434 -14.01 -7.51 -20.35
CA GLY A 434 -13.64 -8.82 -20.86
C GLY A 434 -12.30 -9.36 -20.39
N ARG A 435 -11.72 -8.89 -19.28
CA ARG A 435 -10.63 -9.59 -18.58
C ARG A 435 -10.96 -9.76 -17.11
N ASP A 436 -12.24 -9.93 -16.82
CA ASP A 436 -12.84 -9.73 -15.52
C ASP A 436 -13.68 -10.94 -15.08
N VAL A 437 -13.85 -11.06 -13.76
CA VAL A 437 -14.88 -11.92 -13.16
C VAL A 437 -15.89 -11.00 -12.47
N VAL A 438 -17.11 -10.96 -12.99
CA VAL A 438 -18.22 -10.25 -12.33
C VAL A 438 -18.82 -11.19 -11.29
N VAL A 439 -19.02 -10.68 -10.08
CA VAL A 439 -19.51 -11.43 -8.93
C VAL A 439 -20.77 -10.78 -8.39
N PHE A 440 -21.82 -11.58 -8.21
CA PHE A 440 -23.01 -11.21 -7.47
C PHE A 440 -23.55 -12.43 -6.74
N ASN A 441 -24.10 -12.20 -5.55
CA ASN A 441 -24.48 -13.26 -4.62
C ASN A 441 -25.98 -13.24 -4.30
N ASP A 442 -26.77 -13.04 -5.36
CA ASP A 442 -28.21 -13.17 -5.39
C ASP A 442 -28.61 -13.72 -6.78
N ALA A 443 -29.08 -14.96 -6.83
CA ALA A 443 -29.52 -15.56 -8.08
C ALA A 443 -30.92 -15.07 -8.52
N ASN A 444 -31.72 -14.54 -7.59
CA ASN A 444 -33.08 -14.09 -7.86
C ASN A 444 -33.13 -12.83 -8.73
N MET A 445 -32.08 -12.00 -8.75
CA MET A 445 -32.06 -10.83 -9.65
C MET A 445 -32.17 -11.21 -11.14
N PHE A 446 -31.90 -12.47 -11.50
CA PHE A 446 -32.02 -13.04 -12.84
C PHE A 446 -33.24 -13.93 -13.04
N ASP A 447 -34.04 -14.14 -11.98
CA ASP A 447 -35.25 -14.94 -12.11
C ASP A 447 -36.35 -14.18 -12.85
N ASP A 448 -37.34 -14.92 -13.35
CA ASP A 448 -38.42 -14.35 -14.14
C ASP A 448 -39.24 -13.28 -13.41
N ASN A 449 -39.25 -13.24 -12.07
CA ASN A 449 -39.99 -12.20 -11.34
C ASN A 449 -39.18 -10.90 -11.30
N ALA A 450 -37.89 -10.97 -10.93
CA ALA A 450 -37.03 -9.79 -10.89
C ALA A 450 -36.80 -9.19 -12.29
N MET A 451 -36.78 -10.04 -13.33
CA MET A 451 -36.69 -9.61 -14.73
C MET A 451 -37.97 -8.90 -15.25
N GLU A 452 -38.98 -8.63 -14.41
CA GLU A 452 -40.03 -7.65 -14.73
C GLU A 452 -39.58 -6.21 -14.56
N ASP A 453 -38.51 -5.99 -13.79
CA ASP A 453 -37.89 -4.70 -13.58
C ASP A 453 -37.09 -4.27 -14.84
N PRO A 454 -37.42 -3.13 -15.46
CA PRO A 454 -36.67 -2.57 -16.59
C PRO A 454 -35.17 -2.38 -16.32
N ASP A 455 -34.79 -2.11 -15.07
CA ASP A 455 -33.40 -1.85 -14.71
C ASP A 455 -32.62 -3.16 -14.51
N ASN A 456 -33.25 -4.23 -14.00
CA ASN A 456 -32.67 -5.58 -14.05
C ASN A 456 -32.49 -6.05 -15.51
N ILE A 457 -33.45 -5.75 -16.40
CA ILE A 457 -33.32 -6.02 -17.84
C ILE A 457 -32.10 -5.28 -18.41
N ARG A 458 -31.99 -3.97 -18.15
CA ARG A 458 -30.86 -3.14 -18.59
C ARG A 458 -29.52 -3.68 -18.06
N PHE A 459 -29.48 -4.11 -16.81
CA PHE A 459 -28.29 -4.71 -16.19
C PHE A 459 -27.83 -5.96 -16.95
N VAL A 460 -28.74 -6.88 -17.25
CA VAL A 460 -28.43 -8.09 -18.05
C VAL A 460 -27.95 -7.73 -19.46
N GLU A 461 -28.57 -6.74 -20.11
CA GLU A 461 -28.11 -6.24 -21.41
C GLU A 461 -26.65 -5.73 -21.31
N ASN A 462 -26.37 -4.86 -20.35
CA ASN A 462 -25.03 -4.28 -20.15
C ASN A 462 -23.97 -5.34 -19.83
N LEU A 463 -24.33 -6.40 -19.09
CA LEU A 463 -23.43 -7.52 -18.80
C LEU A 463 -22.92 -8.20 -20.07
N VAL A 464 -23.77 -8.36 -21.09
CA VAL A 464 -23.47 -9.18 -22.28
C VAL A 464 -23.09 -8.36 -23.52
N THR A 465 -23.48 -7.08 -23.62
CA THR A 465 -23.24 -6.25 -24.82
C THR A 465 -21.97 -5.40 -24.78
N TYR A 466 -20.99 -5.76 -23.95
CA TYR A 466 -19.74 -5.01 -23.82
C TYR A 466 -18.80 -5.14 -25.05
N THR A 467 -17.83 -4.24 -25.16
CA THR A 467 -16.76 -4.27 -26.17
C THR A 467 -15.41 -4.52 -25.53
N THR A 468 -14.58 -5.37 -26.15
CA THR A 468 -13.24 -5.73 -25.66
C THR A 468 -12.20 -5.70 -26.78
N THR A 469 -10.92 -5.67 -26.43
CA THR A 469 -9.79 -5.63 -27.38
C THR A 469 -9.30 -7.02 -27.79
N GLY A 470 -9.77 -8.09 -27.13
CA GLY A 470 -9.38 -9.48 -27.42
C GLY A 470 -10.20 -10.18 -28.51
N SER A 471 -9.82 -11.42 -28.86
CA SER A 471 -10.49 -12.22 -29.90
C SER A 471 -11.96 -12.52 -29.59
N ARG A 472 -12.34 -12.49 -28.31
CA ARG A 472 -13.71 -12.72 -27.83
C ARG A 472 -14.68 -11.60 -28.16
N ASN A 473 -14.20 -10.43 -28.60
CA ASN A 473 -15.06 -9.32 -29.03
C ASN A 473 -15.99 -9.69 -30.19
N ALA A 474 -15.55 -10.62 -31.05
CA ALA A 474 -16.33 -11.11 -32.19
C ALA A 474 -17.29 -12.26 -31.84
N GLY A 475 -17.27 -12.74 -30.59
CA GLY A 475 -18.17 -13.79 -30.13
C GLY A 475 -19.62 -13.32 -30.07
N ASP A 476 -20.53 -14.22 -30.39
CA ASP A 476 -21.97 -14.00 -30.42
C ASP A 476 -22.74 -15.00 -29.53
N VAL A 477 -22.03 -15.82 -28.75
CA VAL A 477 -22.61 -16.82 -27.85
C VAL A 477 -22.42 -16.45 -26.38
N VAL A 478 -23.50 -16.55 -25.61
CA VAL A 478 -23.49 -16.55 -24.14
C VAL A 478 -23.67 -17.98 -23.65
N TRP A 479 -22.71 -18.45 -22.87
CA TRP A 479 -22.78 -19.74 -22.20
C TRP A 479 -23.35 -19.61 -20.81
N ILE A 480 -24.33 -20.45 -20.48
CA ILE A 480 -24.85 -20.58 -19.12
C ILE A 480 -24.46 -21.97 -18.62
N ASP A 481 -23.40 -22.05 -17.82
CA ASP A 481 -22.96 -23.27 -17.16
C ASP A 481 -23.86 -23.57 -15.96
N ARG A 482 -24.67 -24.61 -16.14
CA ARG A 482 -25.54 -25.23 -15.13
C ARG A 482 -24.96 -26.55 -14.63
N GLY A 483 -23.67 -26.78 -14.89
CA GLY A 483 -22.93 -27.95 -14.45
C GLY A 483 -22.56 -27.90 -12.96
N ARG A 484 -21.64 -28.79 -12.55
CA ARG A 484 -21.02 -28.79 -11.21
C ARG A 484 -22.03 -28.91 -10.06
N SER A 485 -23.08 -29.69 -10.30
CA SER A 485 -24.16 -29.90 -9.34
C SER A 485 -24.81 -28.58 -8.89
N ALA A 486 -24.98 -27.65 -9.82
CA ALA A 486 -25.60 -26.36 -9.59
C ALA A 486 -26.97 -26.48 -8.91
N ALA A 487 -27.23 -25.61 -7.92
CA ALA A 487 -28.38 -25.75 -7.02
C ALA A 487 -29.22 -24.47 -6.91
N CYS A 488 -30.06 -24.18 -7.91
CA CYS A 488 -30.87 -22.95 -7.95
C CYS A 488 -32.26 -23.06 -7.29
N TYR A 489 -32.79 -24.28 -7.06
CA TYR A 489 -34.12 -24.50 -6.49
C TYR A 489 -34.18 -25.75 -5.59
N SER A 490 -35.28 -25.92 -4.84
CA SER A 490 -35.50 -27.01 -3.87
C SER A 490 -35.47 -28.45 -4.45
N ASN A 491 -35.50 -28.60 -5.78
CA ASN A 491 -35.32 -29.86 -6.50
C ASN A 491 -33.86 -30.16 -6.87
N GLY A 492 -32.92 -29.23 -6.64
CA GLY A 492 -31.48 -29.46 -6.83
C GLY A 492 -30.99 -29.46 -8.28
N GLU A 493 -31.80 -29.01 -9.24
CA GLU A 493 -31.40 -28.83 -10.63
C GLU A 493 -31.76 -27.40 -11.08
N CYS A 494 -30.82 -26.69 -11.68
CA CYS A 494 -31.08 -25.41 -12.36
C CYS A 494 -31.77 -25.69 -13.71
N ASP A 495 -32.95 -26.31 -13.64
CA ASP A 495 -33.79 -26.59 -14.81
C ASP A 495 -34.33 -25.27 -15.37
N GLU A 496 -34.41 -25.20 -16.70
CA GLU A 496 -34.53 -24.02 -17.57
C GLU A 496 -35.72 -23.06 -17.27
N ASP A 497 -36.64 -23.43 -16.38
CA ASP A 497 -37.94 -22.77 -16.21
C ASP A 497 -37.92 -21.48 -15.36
N GLY A 498 -36.85 -21.18 -14.63
CA GLY A 498 -36.80 -20.02 -13.71
C GLY A 498 -36.15 -18.75 -14.26
N TRP A 499 -35.38 -18.86 -15.34
CA TRP A 499 -34.49 -17.82 -15.88
C TRP A 499 -34.80 -17.50 -17.36
N SER A 500 -35.98 -17.91 -17.84
CA SER A 500 -36.37 -17.80 -19.24
C SER A 500 -36.40 -16.34 -19.73
N LYS A 501 -36.80 -15.38 -18.88
CA LYS A 501 -36.81 -13.95 -19.24
C LYS A 501 -35.40 -13.36 -19.34
N MET A 502 -34.46 -13.82 -18.51
CA MET A 502 -33.05 -13.44 -18.65
C MET A 502 -32.49 -13.95 -19.98
N GLU A 503 -32.74 -15.22 -20.32
CA GLU A 503 -32.31 -15.77 -21.61
C GLU A 503 -32.95 -15.04 -22.79
N GLU A 504 -34.25 -14.73 -22.71
CA GLU A 504 -34.96 -13.93 -23.71
C GLU A 504 -34.31 -12.55 -23.85
N THR A 505 -34.03 -11.87 -22.74
CA THR A 505 -33.35 -10.57 -22.70
C THR A 505 -32.00 -10.64 -23.43
N ILE A 506 -31.19 -11.65 -23.14
CA ILE A 506 -29.91 -11.86 -23.83
C ILE A 506 -30.12 -12.07 -25.33
N THR A 507 -31.09 -12.91 -25.74
CA THR A 507 -31.35 -13.14 -27.16
C THR A 507 -31.88 -11.90 -27.90
N ASN A 508 -32.59 -11.01 -27.21
CA ASN A 508 -33.07 -9.74 -27.76
C ASN A 508 -31.92 -8.77 -28.10
N THR A 509 -30.74 -8.94 -27.47
CA THR A 509 -29.53 -8.20 -27.84
C THR A 509 -28.89 -8.69 -29.15
N GLY A 510 -29.36 -9.82 -29.70
CA GLY A 510 -28.82 -10.47 -30.90
C GLY A 510 -27.80 -11.57 -30.62
N LEU A 511 -27.52 -11.87 -29.34
CA LEU A 511 -26.65 -12.97 -28.93
C LEU A 511 -27.40 -14.31 -28.87
N THR A 512 -26.68 -15.42 -28.98
CA THR A 512 -27.24 -16.77 -28.83
C THR A 512 -26.94 -17.30 -27.43
N VAL A 513 -27.94 -17.81 -26.71
CA VAL A 513 -27.76 -18.47 -25.42
C VAL A 513 -27.53 -19.97 -25.63
N THR A 514 -26.56 -20.56 -24.94
CA THR A 514 -26.32 -22.01 -24.91
C THR A 514 -26.10 -22.48 -23.48
N SER A 515 -26.94 -23.42 -23.04
CA SER A 515 -26.77 -24.10 -21.75
C SER A 515 -25.68 -25.17 -21.83
N VAL A 516 -24.80 -25.18 -20.84
CA VAL A 516 -23.81 -26.23 -20.63
C VAL A 516 -24.16 -26.98 -19.34
N PHE A 517 -24.23 -28.30 -19.41
CA PHE A 517 -24.45 -29.16 -18.26
C PHE A 517 -23.23 -30.06 -18.08
N SER A 518 -22.72 -30.23 -16.86
CA SER A 518 -21.47 -30.97 -16.58
C SER A 518 -21.45 -32.43 -17.02
N ASN A 519 -22.59 -32.98 -17.45
CA ASN A 519 -22.71 -34.31 -18.01
C ASN A 519 -22.29 -34.35 -19.51
N ALA A 520 -22.10 -33.17 -20.13
CA ALA A 520 -21.94 -33.00 -21.58
C ALA A 520 -20.51 -32.61 -22.03
N GLY A 521 -19.58 -32.27 -21.12
CA GLY A 521 -18.19 -31.97 -21.49
C GLY A 521 -17.44 -31.15 -20.45
N SER A 522 -16.10 -31.21 -20.47
CA SER A 522 -15.23 -30.44 -19.59
C SER A 522 -15.16 -28.99 -20.07
N LEU A 523 -15.25 -28.02 -19.15
CA LEU A 523 -15.10 -26.57 -19.39
C LEU A 523 -13.67 -26.17 -19.81
N THR A 524 -12.88 -27.12 -20.32
CA THR A 524 -11.49 -26.96 -20.74
C THR A 524 -11.35 -26.50 -22.19
N ASN A 525 -12.40 -26.64 -23.01
CA ASN A 525 -12.41 -26.26 -24.42
C ASN A 525 -13.56 -25.29 -24.71
N ILE A 526 -13.36 -24.01 -24.44
CA ILE A 526 -14.35 -22.95 -24.67
C ILE A 526 -14.30 -22.53 -26.16
N PRO A 527 -15.36 -22.79 -26.97
CA PRO A 527 -15.45 -22.43 -28.38
C PRO A 527 -15.22 -20.94 -28.62
N ALA A 528 -14.60 -20.57 -29.74
CA ALA A 528 -14.16 -19.21 -30.02
C ALA A 528 -15.29 -18.18 -30.19
N ASP A 529 -16.51 -18.64 -30.48
CA ASP A 529 -17.74 -17.83 -30.60
C ASP A 529 -18.36 -17.48 -29.25
N VAL A 530 -17.93 -18.14 -28.16
CA VAL A 530 -18.35 -17.76 -26.80
C VAL A 530 -17.72 -16.44 -26.40
N LYS A 531 -18.57 -15.50 -25.98
CA LYS A 531 -18.20 -14.17 -25.49
C LYS A 531 -18.38 -14.03 -23.98
N VAL A 532 -19.43 -14.62 -23.41
CA VAL A 532 -19.75 -14.54 -21.97
C VAL A 532 -20.00 -15.92 -21.41
N ILE A 533 -19.56 -16.17 -20.18
CA ILE A 533 -19.86 -17.39 -19.43
C ILE A 533 -20.50 -17.03 -18.10
N PHE A 534 -21.74 -17.49 -17.87
CA PHE A 534 -22.37 -17.51 -16.56
C PHE A 534 -22.04 -18.84 -15.87
N LEU A 535 -21.45 -18.78 -14.69
CA LEU A 535 -21.23 -19.91 -13.78
C LEU A 535 -22.34 -19.86 -12.73
N VAL A 536 -23.36 -20.68 -12.90
CA VAL A 536 -24.57 -20.57 -12.09
C VAL A 536 -24.49 -21.49 -10.87
N MET A 537 -24.28 -20.90 -9.70
CA MET A 537 -24.35 -21.56 -8.38
C MET A 537 -23.65 -22.93 -8.29
N PRO A 538 -22.38 -23.07 -8.74
CA PRO A 538 -21.69 -24.34 -8.72
C PRO A 538 -21.44 -24.82 -7.28
N THR A 539 -21.60 -26.12 -7.05
CA THR A 539 -21.43 -26.73 -5.70
C THR A 539 -20.19 -27.62 -5.62
N LEU A 540 -19.50 -27.80 -6.75
CA LEU A 540 -18.26 -28.53 -6.87
C LEU A 540 -17.14 -27.61 -7.36
N GLN A 541 -15.97 -27.72 -6.75
CA GLN A 541 -14.78 -26.98 -7.15
C GLN A 541 -14.36 -27.26 -8.60
N TYR A 542 -13.76 -26.27 -9.25
CA TYR A 542 -13.17 -26.39 -10.58
C TYR A 542 -11.78 -27.02 -10.52
N THR A 543 -11.42 -27.76 -11.57
CA THR A 543 -10.08 -28.35 -11.69
C THR A 543 -9.06 -27.33 -12.21
N VAL A 544 -7.77 -27.59 -12.01
CA VAL A 544 -6.66 -26.76 -12.56
C VAL A 544 -6.83 -26.51 -14.06
N ALA A 545 -7.23 -27.54 -14.82
CA ALA A 545 -7.40 -27.42 -16.27
C ALA A 545 -8.54 -26.46 -16.64
N GLU A 546 -9.61 -26.43 -15.85
CA GLU A 546 -10.76 -25.54 -16.08
C GLU A 546 -10.45 -24.12 -15.64
N ILE A 547 -9.80 -23.93 -14.49
CA ILE A 547 -9.29 -22.62 -14.09
C ILE A 547 -8.39 -22.04 -15.19
N ASN A 548 -7.46 -22.83 -15.72
CA ASN A 548 -6.58 -22.37 -16.80
C ASN A 548 -7.35 -22.07 -18.10
N ALA A 549 -8.45 -22.79 -18.39
CA ALA A 549 -9.31 -22.47 -19.52
C ALA A 549 -10.07 -21.15 -19.31
N PHE A 550 -10.58 -20.88 -18.11
CA PHE A 550 -11.21 -19.62 -17.75
C PHE A 550 -10.22 -18.45 -17.80
N LYS A 551 -8.99 -18.63 -17.27
CA LYS A 551 -7.92 -17.62 -17.38
C LYS A 551 -7.56 -17.31 -18.83
N ALA A 552 -7.46 -18.33 -19.68
CA ALA A 552 -7.22 -18.14 -21.11
C ALA A 552 -8.39 -17.42 -21.80
N PHE A 553 -9.62 -17.82 -21.51
CA PHE A 553 -10.82 -17.17 -22.01
C PHE A 553 -10.89 -15.69 -21.63
N ALA A 554 -10.59 -15.37 -20.37
CA ALA A 554 -10.51 -13.99 -19.91
C ALA A 554 -9.35 -13.22 -20.57
N ALA A 555 -8.17 -13.82 -20.72
CA ALA A 555 -7.06 -13.18 -21.45
C ALA A 555 -7.42 -12.82 -22.90
N GLU A 556 -8.34 -13.57 -23.51
CA GLU A 556 -8.83 -13.37 -24.87
C GLU A 556 -9.97 -12.32 -24.97
N GLY A 557 -10.37 -11.66 -23.88
CA GLY A 557 -11.47 -10.68 -23.90
C GLY A 557 -12.82 -11.23 -23.40
N GLY A 558 -12.85 -12.45 -22.87
CA GLY A 558 -14.08 -13.09 -22.38
C GLY A 558 -14.46 -12.62 -20.98
N ARG A 559 -15.76 -12.40 -20.75
CA ARG A 559 -16.29 -12.06 -19.43
C ARG A 559 -16.85 -13.29 -18.74
N ILE A 560 -16.41 -13.52 -17.50
CA ILE A 560 -16.94 -14.58 -16.65
C ILE A 560 -17.85 -13.93 -15.61
N ILE A 561 -19.00 -14.53 -15.39
CA ILE A 561 -19.99 -14.06 -14.44
C ILE A 561 -20.23 -15.19 -13.45
N PHE A 562 -19.88 -14.98 -12.19
CA PHE A 562 -20.08 -15.95 -11.13
C PHE A 562 -21.34 -15.61 -10.35
N VAL A 563 -22.36 -16.43 -10.52
CA VAL A 563 -23.63 -16.29 -9.79
C VAL A 563 -23.56 -17.12 -8.53
N GLY A 564 -23.41 -16.45 -7.39
CA GLY A 564 -23.50 -17.03 -6.06
C GLY A 564 -24.91 -16.94 -5.49
N GLU A 565 -25.03 -17.33 -4.22
CA GLU A 565 -26.22 -17.14 -3.39
C GLU A 565 -25.79 -17.12 -1.93
N HIS A 566 -26.67 -16.67 -1.04
CA HIS A 566 -26.32 -16.53 0.35
C HIS A 566 -26.05 -17.83 1.13
N SER A 567 -25.04 -17.73 2.02
CA SER A 567 -24.51 -18.78 2.90
C SER A 567 -25.54 -19.70 3.56
N SER A 568 -26.67 -19.15 4.03
CA SER A 568 -27.66 -19.89 4.83
C SER A 568 -28.65 -20.70 4.00
N PHE A 569 -28.75 -20.47 2.71
CA PHE A 569 -29.63 -21.27 1.86
C PHE A 569 -28.87 -22.47 1.25
N TYR A 570 -27.59 -22.27 0.91
CA TYR A 570 -26.91 -23.16 -0.02
C TYR A 570 -25.45 -23.53 0.34
N PHE A 571 -24.76 -22.87 1.27
CA PHE A 571 -23.39 -23.25 1.71
C PHE A 571 -22.33 -23.36 0.58
N PHE A 572 -22.33 -22.46 -0.43
CA PHE A 572 -21.39 -22.54 -1.58
C PHE A 572 -20.40 -21.38 -1.69
N ILE A 573 -20.30 -20.52 -0.66
CA ILE A 573 -19.31 -19.44 -0.60
C ILE A 573 -17.88 -19.98 -0.75
N ASP A 574 -17.59 -21.15 -0.15
CA ASP A 574 -16.28 -21.79 -0.27
C ASP A 574 -15.90 -22.11 -1.73
N VAL A 575 -16.87 -22.49 -2.57
CA VAL A 575 -16.61 -22.83 -3.99
C VAL A 575 -16.29 -21.56 -4.78
N GLN A 576 -17.05 -20.48 -4.53
CA GLN A 576 -16.84 -19.18 -5.14
C GLN A 576 -15.49 -18.57 -4.72
N ASN A 577 -15.21 -18.49 -3.43
CA ASN A 577 -13.95 -17.93 -2.93
C ASN A 577 -12.75 -18.77 -3.40
N GLN A 578 -12.88 -20.10 -3.45
CA GLN A 578 -11.83 -20.93 -4.02
C GLN A 578 -11.64 -20.70 -5.53
N PHE A 579 -12.72 -20.43 -6.28
CA PHE A 579 -12.62 -20.04 -7.69
C PHE A 579 -11.90 -18.69 -7.84
N LEU A 580 -12.35 -17.67 -7.12
CA LEU A 580 -11.77 -16.31 -7.14
C LEU A 580 -10.28 -16.33 -6.78
N LEU A 581 -9.91 -16.99 -5.69
CA LEU A 581 -8.51 -17.17 -5.28
C LEU A 581 -7.65 -17.80 -6.38
N ASN A 582 -8.17 -18.83 -7.06
CA ASN A 582 -7.46 -19.50 -8.15
C ASN A 582 -7.41 -18.65 -9.43
N MET A 583 -8.40 -17.78 -9.66
CA MET A 583 -8.35 -16.74 -10.69
C MET A 583 -7.38 -15.61 -10.33
N GLY A 584 -6.88 -15.55 -9.09
CA GLY A 584 -5.95 -14.52 -8.62
C GLY A 584 -6.64 -13.24 -8.16
N ALA A 585 -7.96 -13.29 -7.92
CA ALA A 585 -8.71 -12.18 -7.36
C ALA A 585 -8.41 -12.01 -5.87
N VAL A 586 -8.47 -10.76 -5.41
CA VAL A 586 -8.49 -10.39 -4.00
C VAL A 586 -9.93 -10.42 -3.47
N LEU A 587 -10.90 -10.00 -4.30
CA LEU A 587 -12.33 -10.08 -4.01
C LEU A 587 -12.74 -11.41 -3.36
N THR A 588 -13.41 -11.31 -2.21
CA THR A 588 -13.93 -12.46 -1.44
C THR A 588 -15.36 -12.24 -0.98
N ASN A 589 -16.19 -13.28 -1.07
CA ASN A 589 -17.52 -13.29 -0.49
C ASN A 589 -17.44 -13.64 1.02
N THR A 590 -17.93 -12.76 1.88
CA THR A 590 -17.94 -12.92 3.34
C THR A 590 -19.29 -13.39 3.90
N GLY A 591 -20.31 -13.50 3.05
CA GLY A 591 -21.63 -13.99 3.39
C GLY A 591 -22.55 -12.88 3.94
N GLY A 592 -23.47 -13.25 4.84
CA GLY A 592 -24.43 -12.31 5.44
C GLY A 592 -25.76 -12.20 4.67
N LEU A 593 -26.83 -11.92 5.41
CA LEU A 593 -28.20 -11.73 4.89
C LEU A 593 -28.49 -10.24 4.78
N VAL A 594 -28.29 -9.66 3.60
CA VAL A 594 -28.47 -8.22 3.36
C VAL A 594 -29.61 -7.97 2.37
N ASP A 595 -30.36 -6.89 2.61
CA ASP A 595 -31.46 -6.40 1.76
C ASP A 595 -32.50 -7.45 1.35
N CYS A 596 -32.84 -8.31 2.30
CA CYS A 596 -33.79 -9.39 2.08
C CYS A 596 -35.24 -8.93 1.91
N GLY A 597 -35.94 -9.50 0.92
CA GLY A 597 -37.39 -9.34 0.74
C GLY A 597 -37.83 -8.73 -0.58
N TYR A 598 -37.07 -8.88 -1.67
CA TYR A 598 -37.29 -8.15 -2.94
C TYR A 598 -37.17 -6.64 -2.74
N THR A 599 -36.03 -6.25 -2.19
CA THR A 599 -35.66 -4.86 -1.91
C THR A 599 -35.20 -4.18 -3.19
N VAL A 600 -35.45 -2.87 -3.28
CA VAL A 600 -34.95 -2.03 -4.37
C VAL A 600 -33.69 -1.32 -3.89
N ILE A 601 -32.57 -1.59 -4.54
CA ILE A 601 -31.31 -0.86 -4.36
C ILE A 601 -31.44 0.48 -5.09
N PRO A 602 -31.35 1.61 -4.36
CA PRO A 602 -31.54 2.93 -4.95
C PRO A 602 -30.31 3.35 -5.78
N GLN A 603 -30.51 4.32 -6.67
CA GLN A 603 -29.44 4.86 -7.53
C GLN A 603 -28.22 5.34 -6.73
N SER A 604 -28.43 5.88 -5.53
CA SER A 604 -27.36 6.34 -4.63
C SER A 604 -26.42 5.23 -4.17
N SER A 605 -26.86 3.97 -4.21
CA SER A 605 -26.04 2.80 -3.89
C SER A 605 -25.30 2.24 -5.11
N ASN A 606 -25.58 2.74 -6.32
CA ASN A 606 -24.90 2.31 -7.55
C ASN A 606 -23.55 3.01 -7.70
N ARG A 607 -22.56 2.32 -8.29
CA ARG A 607 -21.27 2.91 -8.64
C ARG A 607 -21.14 3.09 -10.14
N VAL A 608 -20.33 4.07 -10.54
CA VAL A 608 -20.13 4.41 -11.95
C VAL A 608 -19.36 3.28 -12.63
N HIS A 609 -20.08 2.47 -13.38
CA HIS A 609 -19.48 1.39 -14.16
C HIS A 609 -20.31 1.13 -15.44
N PRO A 610 -19.71 0.71 -16.57
CA PRO A 610 -20.45 0.40 -17.79
C PRO A 610 -21.57 -0.64 -17.62
N ILE A 611 -21.43 -1.57 -16.65
CA ILE A 611 -22.49 -2.53 -16.29
C ILE A 611 -23.70 -1.82 -15.66
N MET A 612 -23.44 -0.75 -14.89
CA MET A 612 -24.45 0.04 -14.17
C MET A 612 -25.05 1.17 -15.03
N ALA A 613 -24.62 1.30 -16.28
CA ALA A 613 -25.01 2.41 -17.13
C ALA A 613 -26.54 2.46 -17.38
N GLY A 614 -27.15 3.56 -16.96
CA GLY A 614 -28.58 3.82 -17.14
C GLY A 614 -29.51 3.07 -16.19
N ILE A 615 -28.97 2.53 -15.09
CA ILE A 615 -29.72 1.86 -14.03
C ILE A 615 -29.99 2.83 -12.88
N THR A 616 -31.23 2.88 -12.43
CA THR A 616 -31.68 3.73 -11.34
C THR A 616 -32.08 2.94 -10.10
N ASP A 617 -32.77 1.83 -10.27
CA ASP A 617 -33.34 1.02 -9.19
C ASP A 617 -33.07 -0.45 -9.51
N LEU A 618 -32.31 -1.19 -8.69
CA LEU A 618 -32.11 -2.64 -8.89
C LEU A 618 -32.95 -3.44 -7.91
N THR A 619 -33.82 -4.31 -8.41
CA THR A 619 -34.58 -5.22 -7.56
C THR A 619 -33.75 -6.47 -7.27
N ILE A 620 -33.42 -6.69 -5.99
CA ILE A 620 -32.73 -7.88 -5.48
C ILE A 620 -33.55 -8.56 -4.39
N ALA A 621 -33.46 -9.87 -4.23
CA ALA A 621 -34.19 -10.61 -3.22
C ALA A 621 -33.45 -10.70 -1.89
N CYS A 622 -32.17 -11.10 -1.88
CA CYS A 622 -31.28 -11.21 -0.74
C CYS A 622 -29.85 -11.38 -1.30
N ALA A 623 -28.89 -10.58 -0.85
CA ALA A 623 -27.49 -10.72 -1.30
C ALA A 623 -26.52 -11.03 -0.15
N SER A 624 -25.39 -11.66 -0.49
CA SER A 624 -24.22 -11.73 0.39
C SER A 624 -23.27 -10.56 0.16
N VAL A 625 -22.65 -10.13 1.26
CA VAL A 625 -21.57 -9.16 1.27
C VAL A 625 -20.35 -9.74 0.58
N ILE A 626 -19.72 -8.91 -0.25
CA ILE A 626 -18.38 -9.15 -0.76
C ILE A 626 -17.43 -8.09 -0.20
N GLU A 627 -16.23 -8.52 0.14
CA GLU A 627 -15.08 -7.65 0.34
C GLU A 627 -14.33 -7.57 -0.97
N ILE A 628 -14.03 -6.36 -1.39
CA ILE A 628 -13.35 -6.05 -2.65
C ILE A 628 -11.92 -5.59 -2.34
N GLY A 629 -10.97 -5.96 -3.20
CA GLY A 629 -9.60 -5.48 -3.11
C GLY A 629 -9.41 -4.11 -3.75
N VAL A 630 -8.24 -3.51 -3.53
CA VAL A 630 -7.86 -2.17 -4.01
C VAL A 630 -8.08 -1.95 -5.52
N ASP A 631 -7.91 -3.00 -6.32
CA ASP A 631 -8.02 -2.92 -7.77
C ASP A 631 -9.35 -3.49 -8.33
N ASP A 632 -10.27 -3.87 -7.45
CA ASP A 632 -11.57 -4.39 -7.84
C ASP A 632 -12.57 -3.22 -8.00
N PHE A 633 -13.75 -3.49 -8.57
CA PHE A 633 -14.79 -2.47 -8.72
C PHE A 633 -16.06 -2.88 -8.00
N ALA A 634 -16.60 -2.02 -7.16
CA ALA A 634 -17.97 -2.16 -6.69
C ALA A 634 -18.94 -1.84 -7.83
N LEU A 635 -20.01 -2.62 -7.95
CA LEU A 635 -21.12 -2.30 -8.87
C LEU A 635 -22.25 -1.60 -8.11
N PHE A 636 -22.64 -2.16 -6.97
CA PHE A 636 -23.61 -1.55 -6.08
C PHE A 636 -23.44 -2.02 -4.64
N TYR A 637 -23.83 -1.13 -3.73
CA TYR A 637 -23.87 -1.35 -2.30
C TYR A 637 -25.30 -1.70 -1.85
N ASP A 638 -25.43 -2.05 -0.59
CA ASP A 638 -26.71 -2.23 0.08
C ASP A 638 -27.51 -0.92 0.18
N THR A 639 -28.75 -1.00 0.63
CA THR A 639 -29.64 0.17 0.76
C THR A 639 -29.15 1.22 1.76
N THR A 640 -28.17 0.86 2.60
CA THR A 640 -27.51 1.78 3.53
C THR A 640 -26.20 2.35 3.00
N ASN A 641 -25.78 1.93 1.80
CA ASN A 641 -24.50 2.26 1.19
C ASN A 641 -23.26 1.83 2.02
N THR A 642 -23.41 0.83 2.90
CA THR A 642 -22.31 0.40 3.82
C THR A 642 -21.66 -0.92 3.42
N LYS A 643 -22.33 -1.74 2.58
CA LYS A 643 -21.84 -3.07 2.21
C LYS A 643 -21.92 -3.30 0.71
N VAL A 644 -20.83 -3.80 0.12
CA VAL A 644 -20.80 -4.14 -1.30
C VAL A 644 -21.53 -5.47 -1.53
N LEU A 645 -22.46 -5.49 -2.49
CA LEU A 645 -23.28 -6.67 -2.80
C LEU A 645 -22.93 -7.31 -4.15
N ALA A 646 -22.34 -6.55 -5.06
CA ALA A 646 -21.84 -7.02 -6.35
C ALA A 646 -20.62 -6.22 -6.79
N GLY A 647 -19.73 -6.87 -7.53
CA GLY A 647 -18.47 -6.26 -7.95
C GLY A 647 -17.82 -6.96 -9.13
N VAL A 648 -16.77 -6.34 -9.65
CA VAL A 648 -15.94 -6.85 -10.75
C VAL A 648 -14.54 -7.08 -10.20
N ALA A 649 -14.11 -8.33 -10.20
CA ALA A 649 -12.78 -8.71 -9.71
C ALA A 649 -11.71 -8.54 -10.80
N LYS A 650 -10.60 -7.90 -10.45
CA LYS A 650 -9.34 -8.01 -11.18
C LYS A 650 -8.78 -9.40 -10.98
N ILE A 651 -8.27 -9.99 -12.07
CA ILE A 651 -7.78 -11.37 -12.07
C ILE A 651 -6.41 -11.48 -12.71
N ASP A 652 -5.66 -12.48 -12.27
CA ASP A 652 -4.42 -12.88 -12.90
C ASP A 652 -4.73 -13.93 -13.98
N THR A 653 -4.46 -13.63 -15.24
CA THR A 653 -4.69 -14.57 -16.34
C THR A 653 -3.55 -15.59 -16.54
N THR A 654 -2.52 -15.57 -15.70
CA THR A 654 -1.38 -16.50 -15.77
C THR A 654 -1.81 -17.92 -15.37
N PRO A 655 -1.52 -18.95 -16.20
CA PRO A 655 -1.85 -20.33 -15.88
C PRO A 655 -1.21 -20.82 -14.58
N ILE A 656 -1.95 -21.62 -13.82
CA ILE A 656 -1.50 -22.24 -12.56
C ILE A 656 -1.17 -23.72 -12.75
N SER A 657 -0.23 -24.24 -11.95
CA SER A 657 0.16 -25.66 -11.92
C SER A 657 -0.64 -26.48 -10.90
N GLU A 658 -1.14 -25.84 -9.86
CA GLU A 658 -1.92 -26.44 -8.77
C GLU A 658 -2.94 -25.44 -8.22
N LEU A 659 -4.00 -25.95 -7.57
CA LEU A 659 -4.98 -25.08 -6.90
C LEU A 659 -4.35 -24.47 -5.65
N LYS A 660 -4.55 -23.16 -5.45
CA LYS A 660 -4.11 -22.45 -4.25
C LYS A 660 -4.87 -22.97 -3.03
N ALA A 661 -4.16 -23.19 -1.92
CA ALA A 661 -4.78 -23.56 -0.65
C ALA A 661 -5.49 -22.35 -0.04
N SER A 662 -6.77 -22.49 0.29
CA SER A 662 -7.49 -21.47 1.07
C SER A 662 -6.92 -21.42 2.50
N SER A 663 -6.50 -20.23 2.95
CA SER A 663 -6.10 -19.94 4.34
C SER A 663 -7.30 -19.69 5.25
N ILE A 664 -8.50 -19.54 4.68
CA ILE A 664 -9.69 -19.15 5.44
C ILE A 664 -10.30 -20.38 6.11
N ARG A 665 -10.12 -20.48 7.44
CA ARG A 665 -10.87 -21.42 8.27
C ARG A 665 -12.20 -20.78 8.66
N PHE A 666 -13.28 -21.23 8.06
CA PHE A 666 -14.61 -20.93 8.59
C PHE A 666 -15.00 -21.95 9.66
N ASP A 667 -15.29 -21.46 10.86
CA ASP A 667 -15.86 -22.25 11.94
C ASP A 667 -17.24 -22.77 11.51
N ASN A 668 -17.29 -24.07 11.24
CA ASN A 668 -18.46 -24.77 10.77
C ASN A 668 -19.50 -24.86 11.91
N PRO A 669 -20.63 -24.14 11.91
CA PRO A 669 -21.61 -24.26 12.98
C PRO A 669 -22.44 -25.52 12.72
N VAL A 670 -22.08 -26.58 13.45
CA VAL A 670 -22.94 -27.71 13.83
C VAL A 670 -23.60 -28.47 12.66
N ARG A 671 -22.99 -29.59 12.26
CA ARG A 671 -23.72 -30.74 11.70
C ARG A 671 -24.85 -31.13 12.66
N ASN A 672 -26.08 -30.71 12.34
CA ASN A 672 -27.26 -31.13 13.07
C ASN A 672 -27.49 -32.63 12.82
N ARG A 673 -26.96 -33.46 13.72
CA ARG A 673 -27.30 -34.89 13.82
C ARG A 673 -28.76 -35.00 14.23
N ASN A 674 -29.67 -35.02 13.27
CA ASN A 674 -31.00 -35.60 13.46
C ASN A 674 -31.59 -36.09 12.14
N SER A 675 -31.06 -37.20 11.65
CA SER A 675 -31.87 -38.17 10.91
C SER A 675 -31.55 -39.58 11.40
N LYS A 676 -32.38 -40.05 12.33
CA LYS A 676 -32.56 -41.49 12.54
C LYS A 676 -33.21 -42.04 11.28
N SER A 677 -32.43 -42.61 10.36
CA SER A 677 -32.94 -43.61 9.43
C SER A 677 -32.45 -44.98 9.89
N THR A 678 -33.39 -45.77 10.39
CA THR A 678 -33.26 -47.20 10.59
C THR A 678 -32.95 -47.89 9.26
N SER A 679 -31.81 -48.57 9.15
CA SER A 679 -31.74 -49.79 8.34
C SER A 679 -30.70 -50.75 8.89
N SER A 680 -31.21 -51.94 9.21
CA SER A 680 -30.55 -53.19 9.55
C SER A 680 -29.30 -53.49 8.73
N GLY A 681 -28.34 -54.18 9.35
CA GLY A 681 -27.07 -54.52 8.73
C GLY A 681 -27.16 -55.58 7.64
N ILE A 682 -26.01 -55.85 7.03
CA ILE A 682 -25.27 -57.13 7.06
C ILE A 682 -24.05 -56.95 6.15
N GLN A 683 -22.86 -57.17 6.70
CA GLN A 683 -21.60 -57.44 6.00
C GLN A 683 -21.63 -58.84 5.34
N PRO A 684 -20.82 -59.17 4.34
CA PRO A 684 -19.41 -58.78 4.18
C PRO A 684 -19.09 -57.89 2.98
#